data_AF-A0A257UZ60-F1
#
_entry.id   AF-A0A257UZ60-F1
#
_cell.length_a   1.000
_cell.length_b   1.000
_cell.length_c   1.000
_cell.angle_alpha   90.00
_cell.angle_beta   90.00
_cell.angle_gamma   90.00
#
_symmetry.space_group_name_H-M   'P 1'
#
loop_
_entity.id
_entity.type
_entity.pdbx_description
1 polymer ?
#
loop_
_entity_poly.entity_id
_entity_poly.type
_entity_poly.pdbx_seq_one_letter_code
_entity_poly.pdbx_strand_id
1 'polypeptide(L)'
;MTRRGKTALLATAIPVAAVVLLALFWNWDWFIPIVDSQASNSLGHKVTIKHLHVALGRVTTVQADQVVVANPQGFPTHAPLADIKRLTVSINIIDYIFHGRTVIPAINLDHPVIDAVATPQKSTNYSIPATKPAAKPAPSPEIGTLSIKAGKVHFVDPALKADVHLAVKTEPATGVVAKSGQTQQLAATATGTYNQQPITGTFTAGALLTIRSTTQPFPIDLSLANGATHVALIGTVANPLHFAGANLHLTLAGANMADLYALTGIPIPATPQYRITGNLAYHPGDIDFTDFHGIVGDSDLEGSIHENPGAVVDHGTSKPVVHMNLTSKRVDLNDLGGFIGTKPGGTHEAGISPAQRAAIAKSQAEHSNLLPDKPFNLPKLNAANIYLTYKAASIVGKSMPLDRLAVNLSIVNGAISLHPVSFGVGTGQIAGTIALTPQPDKQIHAVAKVDFDNVNIATLMAATHVFKGGGLLQGKASLDATGNSIASWAGNGNGGLALYMTGGNLSALLVSLSGLEFGNALIAALGLPHQTDVRCFVGDFGLAHGLLSTRTLLLDTGTAIVRGGGTVNLKTETLDYHIQSKPKHFSIGSLPSPINITGTMKKPSIGPAKAPLALRGGAAVALGIVAAPLALIPTIQFGTKDPHVCEALVSSAETQVRTNQPGKPSHPTTSQLNRQELTKTHHP
;
A
#
# COMPACT_ATOMS: atom_id res chain seq x y z
N MET A 1 43.14 -66.85 -68.06
CA MET A 1 42.94 -66.26 -66.71
C MET A 1 42.64 -67.36 -65.71
N THR A 2 43.56 -67.59 -64.77
CA THR A 2 43.47 -68.64 -63.74
C THR A 2 42.29 -68.38 -62.79
N ARG A 3 41.67 -69.44 -62.25
CA ARG A 3 40.53 -69.38 -61.30
C ARG A 3 40.77 -68.42 -60.13
N ARG A 4 42.05 -68.20 -59.75
CA ARG A 4 42.51 -67.25 -58.72
C ARG A 4 42.39 -65.76 -59.11
N GLY A 5 42.50 -65.41 -60.39
CA GLY A 5 42.39 -64.03 -60.87
C GLY A 5 40.94 -63.53 -60.92
N LYS A 6 39.97 -64.41 -61.22
CA LYS A 6 38.54 -64.08 -61.18
C LYS A 6 38.02 -63.91 -59.75
N THR A 7 38.51 -64.68 -58.79
CA THR A 7 38.16 -64.52 -57.36
C THR A 7 38.74 -63.24 -56.76
N ALA A 8 39.95 -62.84 -57.14
CA ALA A 8 40.54 -61.57 -56.66
C ALA A 8 39.84 -60.34 -57.24
N LEU A 9 39.43 -60.39 -58.53
CA LEU A 9 38.69 -59.30 -59.18
C LEU A 9 37.25 -59.18 -58.64
N LEU A 10 36.57 -60.30 -58.36
CA LEU A 10 35.26 -60.29 -57.70
C LEU A 10 35.37 -59.84 -56.23
N ALA A 11 36.43 -60.22 -55.53
CA ALA A 11 36.66 -59.81 -54.14
C ALA A 11 36.90 -58.30 -53.97
N THR A 12 37.35 -57.60 -55.01
CA THR A 12 37.52 -56.12 -54.99
C THR A 12 36.39 -55.39 -55.72
N ALA A 13 35.84 -55.94 -56.81
CA ALA A 13 34.75 -55.30 -57.55
C ALA A 13 33.44 -55.26 -56.75
N ILE A 14 33.14 -56.31 -55.97
CA ILE A 14 31.94 -56.35 -55.11
C ILE A 14 31.95 -55.24 -54.05
N PRO A 15 33.01 -55.08 -53.22
CA PRO A 15 33.04 -54.00 -52.24
C PRO A 15 33.08 -52.61 -52.90
N VAL A 16 33.77 -52.44 -54.03
CA VAL A 16 33.75 -51.15 -54.75
C VAL A 16 32.36 -50.83 -55.29
N ALA A 17 31.68 -51.80 -55.93
CA ALA A 17 30.31 -51.63 -56.40
C ALA A 17 29.34 -51.37 -55.24
N ALA A 18 29.53 -52.06 -54.09
CA ALA A 18 28.75 -51.83 -52.89
C ALA A 18 28.97 -50.42 -52.32
N VAL A 19 30.20 -49.90 -52.32
CA VAL A 19 30.50 -48.52 -51.90
C VAL A 19 29.91 -47.50 -52.88
N VAL A 20 29.98 -47.74 -54.18
CA VAL A 20 29.38 -46.86 -55.20
C VAL A 20 27.86 -46.84 -55.09
N LEU A 21 27.22 -48.01 -54.93
CA LEU A 21 25.78 -48.10 -54.69
C LEU A 21 25.40 -47.42 -53.37
N LEU A 22 26.17 -47.65 -52.31
CA LEU A 22 25.95 -47.00 -51.02
C LEU A 22 26.09 -45.49 -51.10
N ALA A 23 27.02 -44.96 -51.90
CA ALA A 23 27.16 -43.52 -52.14
C ALA A 23 26.01 -42.96 -53.00
N LEU A 24 25.55 -43.70 -54.02
CA LEU A 24 24.44 -43.29 -54.91
C LEU A 24 23.08 -43.32 -54.20
N PHE A 25 22.87 -44.26 -53.28
CA PHE A 25 21.63 -44.44 -52.51
C PHE A 25 21.73 -43.96 -51.06
N TRP A 26 22.79 -43.22 -50.71
CA TRP A 26 23.00 -42.73 -49.36
C TRP A 26 21.86 -41.81 -48.91
N ASN A 27 21.21 -42.14 -47.78
CA ASN A 27 20.21 -41.27 -47.17
C ASN A 27 20.49 -41.10 -45.67
N TRP A 28 20.60 -39.85 -45.24
CA TRP A 28 20.78 -39.48 -43.83
C TRP A 28 19.56 -39.82 -42.96
N ASP A 29 18.37 -39.95 -43.56
CA ASP A 29 17.14 -40.34 -42.86
C ASP A 29 17.25 -41.72 -42.19
N TRP A 30 18.18 -42.59 -42.63
CA TRP A 30 18.44 -43.89 -41.98
C TRP A 30 18.89 -43.76 -40.52
N PHE A 31 19.40 -42.59 -40.11
CA PHE A 31 19.84 -42.32 -38.75
C PHE A 31 18.76 -41.70 -37.87
N ILE A 32 17.60 -41.31 -38.41
CA ILE A 32 16.50 -40.70 -37.64
C ILE A 32 16.12 -41.53 -36.40
N PRO A 33 15.94 -42.87 -36.46
CA PRO A 33 15.55 -43.65 -35.27
C PRO A 33 16.55 -43.55 -34.11
N ILE A 34 17.84 -43.39 -34.43
CA ILE A 34 18.91 -43.25 -33.43
C ILE A 34 18.87 -41.85 -32.82
N VAL A 35 18.73 -40.82 -33.66
CA VAL A 35 18.66 -39.42 -33.22
C VAL A 35 17.40 -39.18 -32.38
N ASP A 36 16.24 -39.66 -32.84
CA ASP A 36 14.97 -39.58 -32.12
C ASP A 36 15.07 -40.24 -30.74
N SER A 37 15.65 -41.44 -30.65
CA SER A 37 15.81 -42.14 -29.38
C SER A 37 16.74 -41.40 -28.42
N GLN A 38 17.89 -40.91 -28.89
CA GLN A 38 18.83 -40.16 -28.05
C GLN A 38 18.26 -38.81 -27.61
N ALA A 39 17.60 -38.07 -28.51
CA ALA A 39 16.94 -36.82 -28.19
C ALA A 39 15.79 -37.04 -27.19
N SER A 40 15.01 -38.11 -27.38
CA SER A 40 13.90 -38.45 -26.48
C SER A 40 14.38 -38.78 -25.07
N ASN A 41 15.46 -39.57 -24.96
CA ASN A 41 16.06 -39.91 -23.68
C ASN A 41 16.66 -38.69 -22.97
N SER A 42 17.20 -37.74 -23.72
CA SER A 42 17.84 -36.54 -23.17
C SER A 42 16.84 -35.49 -22.72
N LEU A 43 15.72 -35.35 -23.43
CA LEU A 43 14.65 -34.39 -23.10
C LEU A 43 13.61 -34.98 -22.14
N GLY A 44 13.54 -36.31 -22.01
CA GLY A 44 12.50 -37.00 -21.25
C GLY A 44 11.13 -36.99 -21.92
N HIS A 45 11.05 -36.50 -23.16
CA HIS A 45 9.84 -36.37 -23.97
C HIS A 45 10.07 -37.06 -25.32
N LYS A 46 9.04 -37.64 -25.93
CA LYS A 46 9.19 -38.26 -27.25
C LYS A 46 9.52 -37.19 -28.30
N VAL A 47 10.65 -37.34 -28.98
CA VAL A 47 11.09 -36.49 -30.09
C VAL A 47 10.95 -37.26 -31.38
N THR A 48 10.44 -36.60 -32.42
CA THR A 48 10.37 -37.15 -33.78
C THR A 48 10.89 -36.15 -34.79
N ILE A 49 11.73 -36.61 -35.71
CA ILE A 49 12.29 -35.83 -36.82
C ILE A 49 11.79 -36.43 -38.12
N LYS A 50 11.35 -35.61 -39.09
CA LYS A 50 10.88 -36.13 -40.37
C LYS A 50 11.98 -36.33 -41.40
N HIS A 51 12.88 -35.37 -41.53
CA HIS A 51 14.01 -35.44 -42.46
C HIS A 51 15.28 -34.98 -41.78
N LEU A 52 16.38 -35.68 -42.07
CA LEU A 52 17.71 -35.38 -41.58
C LEU A 52 18.63 -35.15 -42.78
N HIS A 53 19.33 -34.03 -42.78
CA HIS A 53 20.34 -33.70 -43.77
C HIS A 53 21.66 -33.40 -43.08
N VAL A 54 22.75 -33.99 -43.55
CA VAL A 54 24.08 -33.71 -43.01
C VAL A 54 25.00 -33.29 -44.15
N ALA A 55 25.55 -32.08 -44.04
CA ALA A 55 26.58 -31.57 -44.92
C ALA A 55 27.95 -31.74 -44.26
N LEU A 56 28.73 -32.70 -44.76
CA LEU A 56 30.06 -33.01 -44.24
C LEU A 56 31.07 -31.95 -44.68
N GLY A 57 31.93 -31.54 -43.75
CA GLY A 57 32.98 -30.55 -43.97
C GLY A 57 33.78 -30.32 -42.69
N ARG A 58 34.72 -29.35 -42.71
CA ARG A 58 35.48 -28.95 -41.50
C ARG A 58 34.55 -28.60 -40.35
N VAL A 59 33.51 -27.83 -40.67
CA VAL A 59 32.33 -27.64 -39.83
C VAL A 59 31.20 -28.42 -40.49
N THR A 60 30.79 -29.52 -39.87
CA THR A 60 29.68 -30.33 -40.36
C THR A 60 28.37 -29.72 -39.91
N THR A 61 27.44 -29.58 -40.84
CA THR A 61 26.12 -28.99 -40.56
C THR A 61 25.07 -30.09 -40.55
N VAL A 62 24.38 -30.25 -39.43
CA VAL A 62 23.26 -31.17 -39.25
C VAL A 62 21.97 -30.37 -39.28
N GLN A 63 21.10 -30.66 -40.24
CA GLN A 63 19.78 -30.04 -40.38
C GLN A 63 18.71 -31.09 -40.16
N ALA A 64 17.80 -30.83 -39.21
CA ALA A 64 16.62 -31.64 -38.95
C ALA A 64 15.37 -30.82 -39.31
N ASP A 65 14.53 -31.33 -40.22
CA ASP A 65 13.28 -30.70 -40.62
C ASP A 65 12.08 -31.37 -39.91
N GLN A 66 11.11 -30.56 -39.50
CA GLN A 66 9.93 -30.94 -38.71
C GLN A 66 10.30 -31.72 -37.44
N VAL A 67 11.00 -31.06 -36.52
CA VAL A 67 11.35 -31.61 -35.20
C VAL A 67 10.18 -31.37 -34.25
N VAL A 68 9.53 -32.44 -33.80
CA VAL A 68 8.38 -32.38 -32.90
C VAL A 68 8.75 -32.99 -31.56
N VAL A 69 8.46 -32.27 -30.47
CA VAL A 69 8.59 -32.74 -29.09
C VAL A 69 7.19 -32.94 -28.53
N ALA A 70 6.83 -34.19 -28.24
CA ALA A 70 5.52 -34.52 -27.71
C ALA A 70 5.33 -34.04 -26.27
N ASN A 71 4.08 -33.85 -25.88
CA ASN A 71 3.73 -33.60 -24.49
C ASN A 71 3.95 -34.84 -23.60
N PRO A 72 4.23 -34.65 -22.30
CA PRO A 72 4.24 -35.74 -21.33
C PRO A 72 2.82 -36.30 -21.09
N GLN A 73 2.73 -37.45 -20.44
CA GLN A 73 1.45 -38.06 -20.09
C GLN A 73 0.61 -37.11 -19.21
N GLY A 74 -0.71 -37.04 -19.47
CA GLY A 74 -1.64 -36.18 -18.75
C GLY A 74 -1.87 -34.79 -19.38
N PHE A 75 -1.21 -34.49 -20.50
CA PHE A 75 -1.41 -33.26 -21.27
C PHE A 75 -2.10 -33.54 -22.62
N PRO A 76 -2.71 -32.52 -23.25
CA PRO A 76 -3.37 -32.69 -24.53
C PRO A 76 -2.42 -33.24 -25.60
N THR A 77 -2.88 -34.24 -26.36
CA THR A 77 -2.08 -34.88 -27.41
C THR A 77 -2.18 -34.20 -28.77
N HIS A 78 -3.16 -33.32 -28.96
CA HIS A 78 -3.43 -32.66 -30.24
C HIS A 78 -2.50 -31.47 -30.54
N ALA A 79 -1.85 -30.90 -29.53
CA ALA A 79 -0.82 -29.88 -29.67
C ALA A 79 0.47 -30.41 -29.01
N PRO A 80 1.59 -30.55 -29.73
CA PRO A 80 2.86 -30.97 -29.13
C PRO A 80 3.44 -29.87 -28.22
N LEU A 81 4.37 -30.23 -27.34
CA LEU A 81 5.11 -29.25 -26.52
C LEU A 81 5.90 -28.28 -27.40
N ALA A 82 6.56 -28.80 -28.43
CA ALA A 82 7.28 -27.99 -29.40
C ALA A 82 7.18 -28.57 -30.82
N ASP A 83 7.09 -27.70 -31.82
CA ASP A 83 7.19 -28.00 -33.24
C ASP A 83 8.17 -27.01 -33.88
N ILE A 84 9.29 -27.51 -34.40
CA ILE A 84 10.34 -26.71 -35.00
C ILE A 84 10.41 -27.09 -36.48
N LYS A 85 10.03 -26.15 -37.35
CA LYS A 85 10.03 -26.38 -38.80
C LYS A 85 11.40 -26.82 -39.31
N ARG A 86 12.48 -26.16 -38.85
CA ARG A 86 13.86 -26.55 -39.15
C ARG A 86 14.80 -26.19 -38.01
N LEU A 87 15.59 -27.17 -37.60
CA LEU A 87 16.70 -27.02 -36.66
C LEU A 87 18.01 -27.25 -37.42
N THR A 88 18.96 -26.34 -37.31
CA THR A 88 20.30 -26.49 -37.91
C THR A 88 21.35 -26.35 -36.82
N VAL A 89 22.23 -27.35 -36.70
CA VAL A 89 23.32 -27.40 -35.74
C VAL A 89 24.64 -27.54 -36.51
N SER A 90 25.55 -26.60 -36.31
CA SER A 90 26.90 -26.65 -36.86
C SER A 90 27.84 -27.24 -35.82
N ILE A 91 28.63 -28.25 -36.20
CA ILE A 91 29.54 -28.97 -35.31
C ILE A 91 30.95 -28.95 -35.93
N ASN A 92 31.95 -28.53 -35.17
CA ASN A 92 33.34 -28.61 -35.60
C ASN A 92 33.90 -30.01 -35.31
N ILE A 93 33.80 -30.89 -36.30
CA ILE A 93 34.23 -32.30 -36.17
C ILE A 93 35.75 -32.42 -36.08
N ILE A 94 36.52 -31.49 -36.67
CA ILE A 94 37.98 -31.52 -36.62
C ILE A 94 38.47 -31.33 -35.19
N ASP A 95 37.95 -30.34 -34.46
CA ASP A 95 38.34 -30.14 -33.06
C ASP A 95 37.91 -31.30 -32.16
N TYR A 96 36.80 -31.95 -32.47
CA TYR A 96 36.39 -33.16 -31.76
C TYR A 96 37.37 -34.32 -32.00
N ILE A 97 37.76 -34.59 -33.24
CA ILE A 97 38.65 -35.71 -33.59
C ILE A 97 40.08 -35.47 -33.11
N PHE A 98 40.63 -34.27 -33.30
CA PHE A 98 42.05 -33.99 -33.02
C PHE A 98 42.32 -33.49 -31.60
N HIS A 99 41.36 -32.81 -30.98
CA HIS A 99 41.54 -32.18 -29.67
C HIS A 99 40.57 -32.71 -28.60
N GLY A 100 39.64 -33.61 -28.94
CA GLY A 100 38.62 -34.10 -28.02
C GLY A 100 37.62 -33.02 -27.57
N ARG A 101 37.59 -31.86 -28.24
CA ARG A 101 36.75 -30.71 -27.86
C ARG A 101 35.48 -30.68 -28.69
N THR A 102 34.32 -30.65 -28.02
CA THR A 102 33.03 -30.52 -28.71
C THR A 102 32.69 -29.05 -28.88
N VAL A 103 32.91 -28.51 -30.07
CA VAL A 103 32.59 -27.10 -30.41
C VAL A 103 31.40 -27.07 -31.36
N ILE A 104 30.36 -26.31 -30.98
CA ILE A 104 29.12 -26.10 -31.73
C ILE A 104 29.05 -24.62 -32.14
N PRO A 105 29.59 -24.22 -33.31
CA PRO A 105 29.66 -22.80 -33.68
C PRO A 105 28.30 -22.08 -33.73
N ALA A 106 27.25 -22.77 -34.19
CA ALA A 106 25.94 -22.16 -34.36
C ALA A 106 24.81 -23.19 -34.20
N ILE A 107 23.71 -22.75 -33.58
CA ILE A 107 22.43 -23.43 -33.54
C ILE A 107 21.38 -22.44 -34.07
N ASN A 108 20.63 -22.82 -35.09
CA ASN A 108 19.61 -21.98 -35.71
C ASN A 108 18.25 -22.70 -35.65
N LEU A 109 17.25 -22.01 -35.10
CA LEU A 109 15.86 -22.47 -35.07
C LEU A 109 15.03 -21.62 -36.03
N ASP A 110 14.44 -22.25 -37.04
CA ASP A 110 13.55 -21.59 -37.99
C ASP A 110 12.09 -21.95 -37.68
N HIS A 111 11.28 -20.93 -37.40
CA HIS A 111 9.88 -21.03 -36.99
C HIS A 111 9.61 -22.06 -35.87
N PRO A 112 10.27 -21.97 -34.70
CA PRO A 112 9.90 -22.80 -33.56
C PRO A 112 8.55 -22.35 -32.98
N VAL A 113 7.65 -23.30 -32.74
CA VAL A 113 6.39 -23.13 -32.02
C VAL A 113 6.48 -23.91 -30.72
N ILE A 114 6.22 -23.27 -29.57
CA ILE A 114 6.25 -23.91 -28.26
C ILE A 114 4.91 -23.65 -27.56
N ASP A 115 4.22 -24.71 -27.15
CA ASP A 115 2.99 -24.64 -26.35
C ASP A 115 3.34 -25.03 -24.90
N ALA A 116 3.55 -24.05 -24.03
CA ALA A 116 3.90 -24.21 -22.63
C ALA A 116 2.63 -24.10 -21.75
N VAL A 117 2.20 -25.21 -21.16
CA VAL A 117 0.94 -25.32 -20.40
C VAL A 117 1.22 -25.81 -18.99
N ALA A 118 0.67 -25.09 -18.01
CA ALA A 118 0.55 -25.54 -16.62
C ALA A 118 -0.88 -26.03 -16.34
N THR A 119 -1.01 -27.01 -15.45
CA THR A 119 -2.31 -27.54 -14.99
C THR A 119 -2.72 -26.88 -13.67
N PRO A 120 -4.01 -26.98 -13.28
CA PRO A 120 -4.46 -26.54 -11.96
C PRO A 120 -3.73 -27.23 -10.79
N GLN A 121 -3.17 -28.42 -11.00
CA GLN A 121 -2.39 -29.18 -10.03
C GLN A 121 -0.89 -28.79 -10.02
N LYS A 122 -0.51 -27.68 -10.68
CA LYS A 122 0.87 -27.17 -10.83
C LYS A 122 1.83 -28.11 -11.56
N SER A 123 1.32 -29.10 -12.30
CA SER A 123 2.16 -29.84 -13.24
C SER A 123 2.35 -29.03 -14.52
N THR A 124 3.52 -29.12 -15.15
CA THR A 124 3.86 -28.39 -16.37
C THR A 124 4.29 -29.35 -17.47
N ASN A 125 3.95 -29.07 -18.72
CA ASN A 125 4.41 -29.91 -19.84
C ASN A 125 5.87 -29.65 -20.22
N TYR A 126 6.42 -28.51 -19.81
CA TYR A 126 7.79 -28.07 -20.09
C TYR A 126 8.80 -28.46 -19.00
N SER A 127 8.43 -29.31 -18.03
CA SER A 127 9.39 -29.85 -17.07
C SER A 127 10.34 -30.83 -17.76
N ILE A 128 11.65 -30.66 -17.59
CA ILE A 128 12.66 -31.62 -18.03
C ILE A 128 13.05 -32.47 -16.81
N PRO A 129 12.88 -33.81 -16.85
CA PRO A 129 13.30 -34.67 -15.75
C PRO A 129 14.80 -34.52 -15.47
N ALA A 130 15.19 -34.39 -14.21
CA ALA A 130 16.61 -34.38 -13.84
C ALA A 130 17.26 -35.72 -14.19
N THR A 131 18.13 -35.73 -15.20
CA THR A 131 18.96 -36.91 -15.52
C THR A 131 19.97 -37.16 -14.40
N LYS A 132 20.11 -38.43 -13.98
CA LYS A 132 21.12 -38.84 -12.99
C LYS A 132 22.51 -38.36 -13.44
N PRO A 133 23.32 -37.74 -12.56
CA PRO A 133 24.68 -37.35 -12.89
C PRO A 133 25.46 -38.57 -13.38
N ALA A 134 26.05 -38.47 -14.57
CA ALA A 134 26.95 -39.52 -15.06
C ALA A 134 28.15 -39.65 -14.09
N ALA A 135 28.62 -40.87 -13.85
CA ALA A 135 29.73 -41.16 -12.94
C ALA A 135 31.06 -40.47 -13.34
N LYS A 136 31.13 -39.88 -14.54
CA LYS A 136 32.25 -39.07 -15.02
C LYS A 136 31.69 -37.86 -15.80
N PRO A 137 31.94 -36.60 -15.38
CA PRO A 137 31.47 -35.43 -16.12
C PRO A 137 32.15 -35.38 -17.49
N ALA A 138 31.39 -35.45 -18.57
CA ALA A 138 31.91 -35.10 -19.89
C ALA A 138 32.16 -33.59 -19.95
N PRO A 139 33.23 -33.12 -20.62
CA PRO A 139 33.44 -31.68 -20.82
C PRO A 139 32.23 -31.09 -21.56
N SER A 140 31.71 -29.96 -21.05
CA SER A 140 30.56 -29.29 -21.63
C SER A 140 30.89 -28.74 -23.02
N PRO A 141 29.99 -28.87 -24.02
CA PRO A 141 30.26 -28.37 -25.36
C PRO A 141 30.36 -26.84 -25.37
N GLU A 142 31.30 -26.30 -26.14
CA GLU A 142 31.43 -24.87 -26.39
C GLU A 142 30.44 -24.47 -27.48
N ILE A 143 29.39 -23.73 -27.12
CA ILE A 143 28.36 -23.29 -28.06
C ILE A 143 28.62 -21.82 -28.42
N GLY A 144 28.72 -21.51 -29.71
CA GLY A 144 29.06 -20.17 -30.21
C GLY A 144 27.86 -19.22 -30.30
N THR A 145 26.87 -19.54 -31.14
CA THR A 145 25.67 -18.69 -31.35
C THR A 145 24.38 -19.52 -31.33
N LEU A 146 23.31 -18.96 -30.78
CA LEU A 146 21.95 -19.52 -30.85
C LEU A 146 21.04 -18.45 -31.45
N SER A 147 20.46 -18.72 -32.62
CA SER A 147 19.55 -17.79 -33.30
C SER A 147 18.16 -18.38 -33.49
N ILE A 148 17.15 -17.54 -33.33
CA ILE A 148 15.74 -17.88 -33.52
C ILE A 148 15.17 -17.00 -34.62
N LYS A 149 14.60 -17.61 -35.65
CA LYS A 149 13.88 -16.92 -36.72
C LYS A 149 12.38 -17.16 -36.57
N ALA A 150 11.64 -16.08 -36.28
CA ALA A 150 10.17 -16.08 -36.21
C ALA A 150 9.56 -17.18 -35.31
N GLY A 151 10.04 -17.26 -34.07
CA GLY A 151 9.51 -18.17 -33.06
C GLY A 151 8.17 -17.69 -32.48
N LYS A 152 7.34 -18.64 -32.06
CA LYS A 152 6.07 -18.41 -31.37
C LYS A 152 6.03 -19.25 -30.11
N VAL A 153 5.62 -18.66 -28.99
CA VAL A 153 5.38 -19.38 -27.74
C VAL A 153 3.97 -19.05 -27.28
N HIS A 154 3.23 -20.05 -26.84
CA HIS A 154 1.93 -19.89 -26.21
C HIS A 154 2.06 -20.42 -24.78
N PHE A 155 1.80 -19.54 -23.81
CA PHE A 155 1.94 -19.83 -22.40
C PHE A 155 0.58 -19.75 -21.70
N VAL A 156 0.18 -20.85 -21.08
CA VAL A 156 -1.10 -20.95 -20.35
C VAL A 156 -0.83 -21.40 -18.93
N ASP A 157 -1.30 -20.61 -17.97
CA ASP A 157 -1.27 -20.95 -16.54
C ASP A 157 -2.61 -20.61 -15.88
N PRO A 158 -3.44 -21.62 -15.57
CA PRO A 158 -4.73 -21.41 -14.90
C PRO A 158 -4.63 -20.81 -13.50
N ALA A 159 -3.55 -21.07 -12.75
CA ALA A 159 -3.35 -20.53 -11.41
C ALA A 159 -3.08 -19.02 -11.45
N LEU A 160 -2.37 -18.57 -12.49
CA LEU A 160 -2.13 -17.15 -12.77
C LEU A 160 -3.25 -16.51 -13.60
N LYS A 161 -4.20 -17.31 -14.09
CA LYS A 161 -5.20 -16.91 -15.10
C LYS A 161 -4.53 -16.23 -16.31
N ALA A 162 -3.46 -16.84 -16.79
CA ALA A 162 -2.63 -16.33 -17.88
C ALA A 162 -2.85 -17.15 -19.15
N ASP A 163 -2.99 -16.44 -20.27
CA ASP A 163 -3.00 -16.96 -21.63
C ASP A 163 -2.25 -15.93 -22.50
N VAL A 164 -0.99 -16.22 -22.81
CA VAL A 164 -0.05 -15.26 -23.40
C VAL A 164 0.61 -15.86 -24.64
N HIS A 165 0.52 -15.14 -25.75
CA HIS A 165 1.28 -15.42 -26.96
C HIS A 165 2.52 -14.53 -27.03
N LEU A 166 3.68 -15.15 -27.27
CA LEU A 166 4.95 -14.50 -27.46
C LEU A 166 5.43 -14.73 -28.90
N ALA A 167 5.83 -13.67 -29.61
CA ALA A 167 6.58 -13.80 -30.84
C ALA A 167 8.05 -13.45 -30.57
N VAL A 168 8.96 -14.38 -30.83
CA VAL A 168 10.37 -14.34 -30.41
C VAL A 168 11.29 -14.41 -31.63
N LYS A 169 12.32 -13.58 -31.66
CA LYS A 169 13.35 -13.58 -32.72
C LYS A 169 14.71 -13.16 -32.17
N THR A 170 15.77 -13.54 -32.87
CA THR A 170 17.10 -12.99 -32.67
C THR A 170 17.34 -11.90 -33.70
N GLU A 171 17.88 -10.76 -33.26
CA GLU A 171 18.18 -9.61 -34.12
C GLU A 171 19.46 -8.89 -33.65
N PRO A 172 20.05 -8.00 -34.47
CA PRO A 172 21.20 -7.21 -34.04
C PRO A 172 20.92 -6.43 -32.75
N ALA A 173 21.88 -6.45 -31.83
CA ALA A 173 21.73 -5.79 -30.54
C ALA A 173 21.59 -4.26 -30.68
N THR A 174 20.72 -3.68 -29.87
CA THR A 174 20.49 -2.24 -29.73
C THR A 174 20.40 -1.84 -28.25
N GLY A 175 20.34 -0.53 -27.97
CA GLY A 175 20.05 -0.04 -26.62
C GLY A 175 21.00 -0.59 -25.54
N VAL A 176 20.42 -1.13 -24.47
CA VAL A 176 21.15 -1.62 -23.28
C VAL A 176 21.96 -2.89 -23.60
N VAL A 177 21.46 -3.75 -24.50
CA VAL A 177 22.16 -4.97 -24.92
C VAL A 177 23.40 -4.64 -25.75
N ALA A 178 23.31 -3.67 -26.68
CA ALA A 178 24.48 -3.23 -27.43
C ALA A 178 25.54 -2.57 -26.52
N LYS A 179 25.09 -1.79 -25.52
CA LYS A 179 25.98 -1.14 -24.54
C LYS A 179 26.71 -2.15 -23.64
N SER A 180 26.18 -3.37 -23.49
CA SER A 180 26.87 -4.45 -22.75
C SER A 180 27.91 -5.21 -23.60
N GLY A 181 28.20 -4.75 -24.83
CA GLY A 181 29.19 -5.36 -25.73
C GLY A 181 28.67 -6.56 -26.53
N GLN A 182 27.37 -6.86 -26.46
CA GLN A 182 26.77 -7.94 -27.24
C GLN A 182 26.39 -7.46 -28.64
N THR A 183 26.51 -8.35 -29.64
CA THR A 183 26.21 -8.05 -31.05
C THR A 183 24.84 -8.54 -31.50
N GLN A 184 24.22 -9.45 -30.73
CA GLN A 184 22.92 -10.04 -30.99
C GLN A 184 22.06 -9.93 -29.72
N GLN A 185 20.76 -9.73 -29.90
CA GLN A 185 19.78 -9.70 -28.83
C GLN A 185 18.63 -10.66 -29.11
N LEU A 186 18.02 -11.17 -28.05
CA LEU A 186 16.71 -11.80 -28.11
C LEU A 186 15.66 -10.69 -28.05
N ALA A 187 14.72 -10.67 -28.98
CA ALA A 187 13.58 -9.77 -28.98
C ALA A 187 12.29 -10.59 -28.95
N ALA A 188 11.39 -10.22 -28.05
CA ALA A 188 10.08 -10.83 -27.91
C ALA A 188 8.99 -9.77 -27.81
N THR A 189 7.82 -10.08 -28.37
CA THR A 189 6.59 -9.31 -28.19
C THR A 189 5.55 -10.21 -27.54
N ALA A 190 4.79 -9.68 -26.59
CA ALA A 190 3.79 -10.41 -25.83
C ALA A 190 2.40 -9.82 -26.08
N THR A 191 1.40 -10.68 -26.25
CA THR A 191 -0.02 -10.31 -26.37
C THR A 191 -0.89 -11.40 -25.73
N GLY A 192 -1.96 -11.03 -25.03
CA GLY A 192 -2.92 -12.00 -24.50
C GLY A 192 -3.66 -11.48 -23.28
N THR A 193 -3.82 -12.32 -22.27
CA THR A 193 -4.41 -11.95 -20.97
C THR A 193 -3.58 -12.46 -19.79
N TYR A 194 -3.56 -11.68 -18.71
CA TYR A 194 -2.96 -12.04 -17.44
C TYR A 194 -3.87 -11.57 -16.30
N ASN A 195 -4.19 -12.45 -15.35
CA ASN A 195 -5.15 -12.16 -14.28
C ASN A 195 -6.46 -11.50 -14.78
N GLN A 196 -6.95 -11.97 -15.95
CA GLN A 196 -8.15 -11.47 -16.64
C GLN A 196 -8.06 -10.03 -17.20
N GLN A 197 -6.87 -9.45 -17.26
CA GLN A 197 -6.59 -8.15 -17.87
C GLN A 197 -5.83 -8.36 -19.19
N PRO A 198 -6.04 -7.52 -20.23
CA PRO A 198 -5.27 -7.60 -21.46
C PRO A 198 -3.81 -7.26 -21.18
N ILE A 199 -2.89 -8.10 -21.65
CA ILE A 199 -1.45 -7.91 -21.50
C ILE A 199 -0.80 -7.71 -22.86
N THR A 200 0.02 -6.67 -22.97
CA THR A 200 0.84 -6.39 -24.16
C THR A 200 2.23 -5.96 -23.72
N GLY A 201 3.27 -6.37 -24.44
CA GLY A 201 4.61 -5.92 -24.07
C GLY A 201 5.69 -6.25 -25.09
N THR A 202 6.85 -5.65 -24.87
CA THR A 202 8.08 -5.89 -25.60
C THR A 202 9.17 -6.25 -24.61
N PHE A 203 9.98 -7.23 -24.96
CA PHE A 203 11.12 -7.67 -24.16
C PHE A 203 12.32 -7.80 -25.06
N THR A 204 13.42 -7.16 -24.71
CA THR A 204 14.71 -7.42 -25.33
C THR A 204 15.70 -7.85 -24.27
N ALA A 205 16.57 -8.79 -24.63
CA ALA A 205 17.55 -9.32 -23.71
C ALA A 205 18.82 -9.75 -24.43
N GLY A 206 19.85 -10.00 -23.63
CA GLY A 206 21.10 -10.52 -24.14
C GLY A 206 20.96 -11.83 -24.93
N ALA A 207 22.00 -12.18 -25.69
CA ALA A 207 22.01 -13.40 -26.49
C ALA A 207 21.76 -14.65 -25.62
N LEU A 208 20.95 -15.60 -26.10
CA LEU A 208 20.49 -16.77 -25.33
C LEU A 208 21.62 -17.61 -24.72
N LEU A 209 22.79 -17.68 -25.33
CA LEU A 209 23.91 -18.45 -24.80
C LEU A 209 24.54 -17.79 -23.56
N THR A 210 24.41 -16.48 -23.42
CA THR A 210 24.88 -15.77 -22.22
C THR A 210 24.02 -16.02 -20.98
N ILE A 211 22.83 -16.61 -21.14
CA ILE A 211 21.99 -17.07 -20.03
C ILE A 211 22.71 -18.15 -19.18
N ARG A 212 23.63 -18.92 -19.79
CA ARG A 212 24.43 -19.93 -19.09
C ARG A 212 25.64 -19.35 -18.35
N SER A 213 25.99 -18.09 -18.60
CA SER A 213 27.11 -17.46 -17.93
C SER A 213 26.76 -17.19 -16.48
N THR A 214 27.61 -17.65 -15.57
CA THR A 214 27.50 -17.37 -14.14
C THR A 214 28.21 -16.08 -13.74
N THR A 215 28.98 -15.47 -14.66
CA THR A 215 29.86 -14.33 -14.37
C THR A 215 29.47 -13.05 -15.11
N GLN A 216 28.80 -13.14 -16.26
CA GLN A 216 28.38 -11.96 -17.02
C GLN A 216 26.94 -11.58 -16.69
N PRO A 217 26.67 -10.31 -16.29
CA PRO A 217 25.31 -9.83 -16.10
C PRO A 217 24.52 -9.89 -17.41
N PHE A 218 23.29 -10.40 -17.34
CA PHE A 218 22.42 -10.58 -18.48
C PHE A 218 21.54 -9.33 -18.70
N PRO A 219 21.79 -8.52 -19.74
CA PRO A 219 21.05 -7.28 -19.96
C PRO A 219 19.60 -7.56 -20.33
N ILE A 220 18.67 -6.78 -19.78
CA ILE A 220 17.25 -6.84 -20.10
C ILE A 220 16.66 -5.44 -20.27
N ASP A 221 15.68 -5.33 -21.16
CA ASP A 221 14.79 -4.18 -21.34
C ASP A 221 13.38 -4.70 -21.59
N LEU A 222 12.49 -4.46 -20.64
CA LEU A 222 11.12 -4.93 -20.62
C LEU A 222 10.17 -3.73 -20.55
N SER A 223 9.20 -3.69 -21.45
CA SER A 223 8.05 -2.79 -21.38
C SER A 223 6.77 -3.61 -21.46
N LEU A 224 5.89 -3.43 -20.49
CA LEU A 224 4.68 -4.22 -20.31
C LEU A 224 3.51 -3.32 -19.96
N ALA A 225 2.34 -3.61 -20.51
CA ALA A 225 1.07 -3.06 -20.06
C ALA A 225 0.14 -4.21 -19.68
N ASN A 226 -0.47 -4.12 -18.50
CA ASN A 226 -1.49 -5.02 -17.99
C ASN A 226 -2.71 -4.20 -17.60
N GLY A 227 -3.73 -4.15 -18.48
CA GLY A 227 -4.82 -3.18 -18.36
C GLY A 227 -4.31 -1.73 -18.41
N ALA A 228 -4.64 -0.93 -17.39
CA ALA A 228 -4.17 0.46 -17.29
C ALA A 228 -2.76 0.59 -16.69
N THR A 229 -2.21 -0.47 -16.12
CA THR A 229 -0.90 -0.48 -15.48
C THR A 229 0.20 -0.69 -16.50
N HIS A 230 1.16 0.23 -16.55
CA HIS A 230 2.36 0.18 -17.37
C HIS A 230 3.57 -0.06 -16.48
N VAL A 231 4.45 -0.96 -16.93
CA VAL A 231 5.69 -1.36 -16.27
C VAL A 231 6.83 -1.23 -17.28
N ALA A 232 7.91 -0.57 -16.89
CA ALA A 232 9.17 -0.59 -17.62
C ALA A 232 10.29 -1.02 -16.66
N LEU A 233 11.13 -1.96 -17.11
CA LEU A 233 12.24 -2.53 -16.36
C LEU A 233 13.46 -2.58 -17.26
N ILE A 234 14.52 -1.87 -16.88
CA ILE A 234 15.74 -1.79 -17.68
C ILE A 234 16.95 -2.06 -16.79
N GLY A 235 17.81 -3.01 -17.16
CA GLY A 235 19.04 -3.27 -16.40
C GLY A 235 19.63 -4.64 -16.66
N THR A 236 20.04 -5.35 -15.61
CA THR A 236 20.73 -6.64 -15.71
C THR A 236 20.22 -7.67 -14.69
N VAL A 237 20.31 -8.94 -15.06
CA VAL A 237 20.01 -10.10 -14.20
C VAL A 237 21.27 -10.94 -14.02
N ALA A 238 21.60 -11.32 -12.79
CA ALA A 238 22.71 -12.19 -12.47
C ALA A 238 22.27 -13.66 -12.51
N ASN A 239 23.01 -14.49 -13.25
CA ASN A 239 22.75 -15.94 -13.42
C ASN A 239 21.26 -16.26 -13.66
N PRO A 240 20.69 -15.92 -14.82
CA PRO A 240 19.25 -15.98 -15.05
C PRO A 240 18.63 -17.39 -14.90
N LEU A 241 19.42 -18.47 -15.09
CA LEU A 241 18.94 -19.84 -14.89
C LEU A 241 18.60 -20.16 -13.43
N HIS A 242 19.33 -19.56 -12.49
CA HIS A 242 19.10 -19.71 -11.05
C HIS A 242 18.51 -18.46 -10.40
N PHE A 243 18.30 -17.40 -11.19
CA PHE A 243 17.83 -16.09 -10.75
C PHE A 243 18.58 -15.62 -9.48
N ALA A 244 19.90 -15.47 -9.59
CA ALA A 244 20.77 -15.20 -8.44
C ALA A 244 20.82 -13.72 -8.04
N GLY A 245 20.24 -12.82 -8.83
CA GLY A 245 20.11 -11.41 -8.51
C GLY A 245 19.64 -10.57 -9.70
N ALA A 246 19.26 -9.32 -9.46
CA ALA A 246 18.95 -8.36 -10.52
C ALA A 246 19.28 -6.94 -10.07
N ASN A 247 19.67 -6.08 -11.02
CA ASN A 247 19.86 -4.64 -10.83
C ASN A 247 19.15 -3.93 -11.97
N LEU A 248 17.99 -3.35 -11.67
CA LEU A 248 17.04 -2.84 -12.65
C LEU A 248 16.62 -1.41 -12.29
N HIS A 249 16.30 -0.62 -13.29
CA HIS A 249 15.55 0.63 -13.12
C HIS A 249 14.08 0.33 -13.43
N LEU A 250 13.21 0.52 -12.45
CA LEU A 250 11.78 0.25 -12.53
C LEU A 250 11.03 1.56 -12.71
N THR A 251 10.11 1.60 -13.67
CA THR A 251 9.06 2.61 -13.77
C THR A 251 7.70 1.93 -13.78
N LEU A 252 6.82 2.34 -12.87
CA LEU A 252 5.42 1.92 -12.77
C LEU A 252 4.50 3.11 -12.99
N ALA A 253 3.47 2.97 -13.81
CA ALA A 253 2.45 4.01 -13.96
C ALA A 253 1.07 3.39 -14.18
N GLY A 254 0.01 4.04 -13.71
CA GLY A 254 -1.34 3.55 -13.88
C GLY A 254 -2.39 4.51 -13.35
N ALA A 255 -3.66 4.21 -13.62
CA ALA A 255 -4.77 5.04 -13.16
C ALA A 255 -5.09 4.85 -11.66
N ASN A 256 -4.73 3.70 -11.09
CA ASN A 256 -5.10 3.32 -9.72
C ASN A 256 -4.12 2.27 -9.14
N MET A 257 -3.51 2.54 -7.99
CA MET A 257 -2.59 1.58 -7.36
C MET A 257 -3.26 0.29 -6.89
N ALA A 258 -4.58 0.27 -6.69
CA ALA A 258 -5.28 -0.96 -6.33
C ALA A 258 -5.15 -2.05 -7.42
N ASP A 259 -4.91 -1.66 -8.68
CA ASP A 259 -4.73 -2.58 -9.80
C ASP A 259 -3.38 -3.32 -9.71
N LEU A 260 -2.42 -2.80 -8.93
CA LEU A 260 -1.14 -3.46 -8.68
C LEU A 260 -1.29 -4.78 -7.92
N TYR A 261 -2.39 -4.98 -7.20
CA TYR A 261 -2.66 -6.24 -6.49
C TYR A 261 -2.58 -7.46 -7.42
N ALA A 262 -3.01 -7.29 -8.68
CA ALA A 262 -2.97 -8.36 -9.67
C ALA A 262 -1.54 -8.77 -10.07
N LEU A 263 -0.56 -7.88 -9.88
CA LEU A 263 0.86 -8.08 -10.22
C LEU A 263 1.71 -8.40 -8.99
N THR A 264 1.45 -7.77 -7.84
CA THR A 264 2.30 -7.85 -6.64
C THR A 264 1.73 -8.74 -5.54
N GLY A 265 0.43 -9.03 -5.55
CA GLY A 265 -0.24 -9.75 -4.46
C GLY A 265 -0.42 -8.94 -3.16
N ILE A 266 0.08 -7.69 -3.11
CA ILE A 266 -0.04 -6.80 -1.95
C ILE A 266 -1.23 -5.86 -2.15
N PRO A 267 -2.24 -5.86 -1.26
CA PRO A 267 -3.41 -5.01 -1.42
C PRO A 267 -3.08 -3.56 -1.08
N ILE A 268 -3.08 -2.70 -2.09
CA ILE A 268 -2.95 -1.25 -1.95
C ILE A 268 -4.36 -0.63 -2.06
N PRO A 269 -4.74 0.32 -1.18
CA PRO A 269 -5.99 1.07 -1.34
C PRO A 269 -6.06 1.78 -2.70
N ALA A 270 -7.28 2.13 -3.11
CA ALA A 270 -7.45 2.90 -4.33
C ALA A 270 -6.73 4.26 -4.23
N THR A 271 -6.14 4.70 -5.32
CA THR A 271 -5.48 6.00 -5.46
C THR A 271 -5.89 6.66 -6.77
N PRO A 272 -5.65 7.98 -6.93
CA PRO A 272 -5.62 8.60 -8.25
C PRO A 272 -4.48 8.03 -9.12
N GLN A 273 -4.38 8.58 -10.34
CA GLN A 273 -3.30 8.26 -11.26
C GLN A 273 -1.94 8.39 -10.57
N TYR A 274 -1.08 7.41 -10.78
CA TYR A 274 0.24 7.38 -10.20
C TYR A 274 1.32 7.13 -11.25
N ARG A 275 2.52 7.61 -10.94
CA ARG A 275 3.76 7.26 -11.63
C ARG A 275 4.87 7.17 -10.60
N ILE A 276 5.60 6.07 -10.59
CA ILE A 276 6.68 5.76 -9.66
C ILE A 276 7.90 5.32 -10.49
N THR A 277 9.08 5.74 -10.07
CA THR A 277 10.35 5.31 -10.67
C THR A 277 11.42 5.12 -9.60
N GLY A 278 12.38 4.23 -9.84
CA GLY A 278 13.50 4.02 -8.91
C GLY A 278 14.39 2.84 -9.30
N ASN A 279 15.37 2.54 -8.47
CA ASN A 279 16.33 1.45 -8.67
C ASN A 279 15.88 0.22 -7.88
N LEU A 280 15.60 -0.86 -8.59
CA LEU A 280 15.20 -2.16 -8.06
C LEU A 280 16.38 -3.14 -8.09
N ALA A 281 16.90 -3.46 -6.92
CA ALA A 281 17.87 -4.54 -6.74
C ALA A 281 17.17 -5.75 -6.13
N TYR A 282 17.49 -6.94 -6.64
CA TYR A 282 17.03 -8.21 -6.10
C TYR A 282 18.23 -9.06 -5.75
N HIS A 283 18.18 -9.66 -4.56
CA HIS A 283 19.05 -10.72 -4.11
C HIS A 283 18.18 -11.86 -3.57
N PRO A 284 18.66 -13.12 -3.52
CA PRO A 284 17.86 -14.21 -2.99
C PRO A 284 17.34 -13.92 -1.57
N GLY A 285 16.03 -13.79 -1.43
CA GLY A 285 15.35 -13.47 -0.18
C GLY A 285 15.22 -11.97 0.13
N ASP A 286 15.65 -11.07 -0.76
CA ASP A 286 15.70 -9.63 -0.50
C ASP A 286 15.42 -8.79 -1.75
N ILE A 287 14.59 -7.77 -1.61
CA ILE A 287 14.23 -6.81 -2.67
C ILE A 287 14.44 -5.40 -2.13
N ASP A 288 15.37 -4.68 -2.73
CA ASP A 288 15.65 -3.29 -2.45
C ASP A 288 15.10 -2.40 -3.57
N PHE A 289 14.25 -1.44 -3.23
CA PHE A 289 13.79 -0.39 -4.12
C PHE A 289 14.24 0.97 -3.58
N THR A 290 15.33 1.48 -4.15
CA THR A 290 16.02 2.70 -3.73
C THR A 290 15.83 3.82 -4.76
N ASP A 291 16.20 5.04 -4.39
CA ASP A 291 16.02 6.24 -5.21
C ASP A 291 14.59 6.35 -5.77
N PHE A 292 13.62 6.01 -4.92
CA PHE A 292 12.22 6.03 -5.25
C PHE A 292 11.77 7.47 -5.41
N HIS A 293 11.15 7.78 -6.54
CA HIS A 293 10.48 9.03 -6.83
C HIS A 293 9.13 8.75 -7.48
N GLY A 294 8.07 9.37 -6.98
CA GLY A 294 6.73 9.15 -7.50
C GLY A 294 5.80 10.33 -7.31
N ILE A 295 4.75 10.31 -8.11
CA ILE A 295 3.61 11.23 -8.03
C ILE A 295 2.36 10.36 -7.94
N VAL A 296 1.45 10.73 -7.03
CA VAL A 296 0.15 10.09 -6.83
C VAL A 296 -0.89 11.20 -6.79
N GLY A 297 -1.66 11.37 -7.87
CA GLY A 297 -2.52 12.54 -8.03
C GLY A 297 -1.70 13.83 -8.02
N ASP A 298 -1.97 14.69 -7.05
CA ASP A 298 -1.30 15.97 -6.81
C ASP A 298 -0.21 15.90 -5.72
N SER A 299 0.04 14.70 -5.19
CA SER A 299 1.00 14.42 -4.11
C SER A 299 2.31 13.85 -4.65
N ASP A 300 3.45 14.30 -4.12
CA ASP A 300 4.75 13.67 -4.38
C ASP A 300 5.09 12.62 -3.33
N LEU A 301 5.96 11.67 -3.67
CA LEU A 301 6.46 10.64 -2.77
C LEU A 301 7.91 10.30 -3.15
N GLU A 302 8.81 10.26 -2.19
CA GLU A 302 10.24 9.96 -2.38
C GLU A 302 10.73 9.02 -1.26
N GLY A 303 11.76 8.21 -1.47
CA GLY A 303 12.31 7.37 -0.39
C GLY A 303 12.94 6.03 -0.80
N SER A 304 12.74 5.01 0.05
CA SER A 304 13.15 3.63 -0.21
C SER A 304 12.20 2.60 0.39
N ILE A 305 12.16 1.42 -0.23
CA ILE A 305 11.40 0.25 0.20
C ILE A 305 12.36 -0.94 0.20
N HIS A 306 12.36 -1.71 1.27
CA HIS A 306 13.09 -2.97 1.39
C HIS A 306 12.10 -4.06 1.77
N GLU A 307 12.03 -5.12 0.97
CA GLU A 307 11.09 -6.23 1.14
C GLU A 307 11.84 -7.55 1.27
N ASN A 308 11.48 -8.32 2.28
CA ASN A 308 11.77 -9.74 2.36
C ASN A 308 10.48 -10.50 1.94
N PRO A 309 10.45 -11.17 0.78
CA PRO A 309 9.23 -11.83 0.27
C PRO A 309 8.76 -13.03 1.12
N GLY A 310 9.55 -13.45 2.10
CA GLY A 310 9.31 -14.63 2.91
C GLY A 310 9.79 -15.93 2.25
N ALA A 311 10.13 -16.91 3.09
CA ALA A 311 10.54 -18.24 2.65
C ALA A 311 9.33 -19.17 2.47
N VAL A 312 9.43 -20.10 1.52
CA VAL A 312 8.51 -21.24 1.46
C VAL A 312 8.79 -22.12 2.68
N VAL A 313 7.77 -22.36 3.49
CA VAL A 313 7.76 -23.22 4.67
C VAL A 313 6.78 -24.39 4.45
N ASP A 314 6.89 -25.45 5.24
CA ASP A 314 6.10 -26.69 5.07
C ASP A 314 4.57 -26.48 5.05
N HIS A 315 4.09 -25.34 5.54
CA HIS A 315 2.67 -24.95 5.60
C HIS A 315 2.31 -23.69 4.78
N GLY A 316 3.12 -23.30 3.79
CA GLY A 316 2.84 -22.15 2.92
C GLY A 316 4.05 -21.25 2.74
N THR A 317 3.85 -19.96 2.50
CA THR A 317 4.96 -18.98 2.48
C THR A 317 4.88 -18.15 3.77
N SER A 318 6.01 -17.93 4.45
CA SER A 318 6.03 -16.97 5.55
C SER A 318 5.62 -15.59 5.02
N LYS A 319 4.88 -14.80 5.80
CA LYS A 319 4.39 -13.50 5.34
C LYS A 319 5.56 -12.58 4.93
N PRO A 320 5.43 -11.82 3.83
CA PRO A 320 6.40 -10.81 3.47
C PRO A 320 6.60 -9.79 4.60
N VAL A 321 7.82 -9.28 4.73
CA VAL A 321 8.18 -8.19 5.64
C VAL A 321 8.66 -7.00 4.81
N VAL A 322 7.99 -5.85 4.94
CA VAL A 322 8.26 -4.67 4.14
C VAL A 322 8.66 -3.50 5.05
N HIS A 323 9.83 -2.94 4.82
CA HIS A 323 10.33 -1.73 5.47
C HIS A 323 10.30 -0.56 4.47
N MET A 324 9.67 0.55 4.84
CA MET A 324 9.51 1.72 3.97
C MET A 324 9.96 2.97 4.72
N ASN A 325 10.81 3.76 4.08
CA ASN A 325 11.20 5.09 4.55
C ASN A 325 10.83 6.09 3.47
N LEU A 326 9.71 6.79 3.66
CA LEU A 326 9.09 7.63 2.65
C LEU A 326 9.02 9.09 3.13
N THR A 327 9.11 10.01 2.18
CA THR A 327 8.95 11.44 2.41
C THR A 327 8.17 12.10 1.29
N SER A 328 7.47 13.18 1.60
CA SER A 328 6.78 14.02 0.62
C SER A 328 7.03 15.49 0.93
N LYS A 329 7.20 16.30 -0.11
CA LYS A 329 7.26 17.76 -0.01
C LYS A 329 5.85 18.32 0.14
N ARG A 330 4.89 17.76 -0.59
CA ARG A 330 3.47 18.12 -0.61
C ARG A 330 2.60 16.88 -0.72
N VAL A 331 1.55 16.84 0.10
CA VAL A 331 0.53 15.80 0.07
C VAL A 331 -0.83 16.46 -0.03
N ASP A 332 -1.62 16.09 -1.03
CA ASP A 332 -3.04 16.41 -1.08
C ASP A 332 -3.85 15.31 -0.40
N LEU A 333 -4.64 15.68 0.62
CA LEU A 333 -5.45 14.71 1.36
C LEU A 333 -6.54 14.05 0.52
N ASN A 334 -6.96 14.69 -0.58
CA ASN A 334 -7.90 14.07 -1.50
C ASN A 334 -7.29 12.82 -2.17
N ASP A 335 -5.96 12.78 -2.35
CA ASP A 335 -5.26 11.64 -2.94
C ASP A 335 -5.16 10.48 -1.95
N LEU A 336 -5.11 10.78 -0.65
CA LEU A 336 -5.11 9.79 0.44
C LEU A 336 -6.49 9.24 0.79
N GLY A 337 -7.54 9.65 0.06
CA GLY A 337 -8.93 9.31 0.38
C GLY A 337 -9.16 7.81 0.59
N GLY A 338 -8.52 6.97 -0.24
CA GLY A 338 -8.61 5.50 -0.16
C GLY A 338 -8.02 4.90 1.13
N PHE A 339 -7.03 5.56 1.74
CA PHE A 339 -6.42 5.12 3.00
C PHE A 339 -7.26 5.48 4.23
N ILE A 340 -8.08 6.53 4.13
CA ILE A 340 -8.99 6.99 5.20
C ILE A 340 -10.46 6.57 4.99
N GLY A 341 -10.71 5.65 4.04
CA GLY A 341 -12.05 5.05 3.81
C GLY A 341 -13.00 5.88 2.93
N THR A 342 -12.50 6.97 2.35
CA THR A 342 -13.23 7.84 1.40
C THR A 342 -12.85 7.52 -0.05
N LYS A 343 -13.51 8.15 -1.04
CA LYS A 343 -13.11 8.01 -2.44
C LYS A 343 -11.87 8.88 -2.71
N PRO A 344 -10.78 8.34 -3.26
CA PRO A 344 -9.60 9.13 -3.66
C PRO A 344 -9.94 10.09 -4.82
N GLY A 345 -9.15 11.17 -4.98
CA GLY A 345 -9.11 11.98 -6.20
C GLY A 345 -9.96 13.26 -6.23
N GLY A 346 -10.62 13.62 -5.12
CA GLY A 346 -11.37 14.89 -5.02
C GLY A 346 -12.37 15.11 -6.18
N THR A 347 -12.77 16.36 -6.42
CA THR A 347 -13.62 16.73 -7.56
C THR A 347 -12.87 16.78 -8.90
N HIS A 348 -11.59 16.41 -8.91
CA HIS A 348 -10.67 16.44 -10.06
C HIS A 348 -10.40 15.04 -10.63
N GLU A 349 -11.18 14.03 -10.24
CA GLU A 349 -11.18 12.75 -10.94
C GLU A 349 -11.75 12.96 -12.35
N ALA A 350 -10.89 12.79 -13.37
CA ALA A 350 -11.28 12.85 -14.77
C ALA A 350 -12.31 11.74 -15.05
N GLY A 351 -13.59 12.11 -15.14
CA GLY A 351 -14.68 11.18 -15.45
C GLY A 351 -15.97 11.33 -14.62
N ILE A 352 -15.97 12.11 -13.52
CA ILE A 352 -17.22 12.28 -12.74
C ILE A 352 -18.12 13.36 -13.38
N SER A 353 -19.25 12.90 -13.93
CA SER A 353 -20.28 13.79 -14.48
C SER A 353 -20.81 14.77 -13.41
N PRO A 354 -21.23 15.99 -13.77
CA PRO A 354 -21.88 16.92 -12.86
C PRO A 354 -23.10 16.30 -12.13
N ALA A 355 -23.81 15.38 -12.78
CA ALA A 355 -24.93 14.64 -12.22
C ALA A 355 -24.51 13.67 -11.09
N GLN A 356 -23.38 12.95 -11.25
CA GLN A 356 -22.83 12.12 -10.17
C GLN A 356 -22.33 12.96 -8.99
N ARG A 357 -21.73 14.13 -9.24
CA ARG A 357 -21.36 15.07 -8.17
C ARG A 357 -22.58 15.55 -7.39
N ALA A 358 -23.66 15.88 -8.08
CA ALA A 358 -24.93 16.27 -7.44
C ALA A 358 -25.55 15.11 -6.65
N ALA A 359 -25.48 13.88 -7.16
CA ALA A 359 -25.99 12.69 -6.46
C ALA A 359 -25.19 12.37 -5.20
N ILE A 360 -23.86 12.49 -5.22
CA ILE A 360 -22.98 12.30 -4.06
C ILE A 360 -23.24 13.41 -3.02
N ALA A 361 -23.35 14.67 -3.46
CA ALA A 361 -23.67 15.79 -2.58
C ALA A 361 -25.06 15.61 -1.94
N LYS A 362 -26.04 15.10 -2.68
CA LYS A 362 -27.38 14.81 -2.18
C LYS A 362 -27.37 13.65 -1.17
N SER A 363 -26.67 12.55 -1.44
CA SER A 363 -26.55 11.44 -0.49
C SER A 363 -25.80 11.83 0.79
N GLN A 364 -24.79 12.68 0.69
CA GLN A 364 -24.07 13.24 1.85
C GLN A 364 -24.94 14.22 2.66
N ALA A 365 -25.80 15.00 2.00
CA ALA A 365 -26.76 15.86 2.67
C ALA A 365 -27.85 15.06 3.42
N GLU A 366 -28.26 13.91 2.85
CA GLU A 366 -29.30 13.02 3.37
C GLU A 366 -28.85 12.11 4.53
N HIS A 367 -27.56 11.85 4.71
CA HIS A 367 -27.05 11.13 5.90
C HIS A 367 -27.32 11.94 7.17
N SER A 368 -28.15 11.43 8.08
CA SER A 368 -28.59 12.15 9.29
C SER A 368 -27.48 12.41 10.31
N ASN A 369 -26.42 11.59 10.28
CA ASN A 369 -25.38 11.51 11.29
C ASN A 369 -24.09 12.24 10.82
N LEU A 370 -23.37 12.81 11.77
CA LEU A 370 -22.11 13.52 11.60
C LEU A 370 -20.92 12.55 11.56
N LEU A 371 -20.96 11.49 12.38
CA LEU A 371 -19.86 10.53 12.49
C LEU A 371 -19.97 9.45 11.40
N PRO A 372 -18.89 9.15 10.66
CA PRO A 372 -18.91 8.09 9.65
C PRO A 372 -19.14 6.71 10.25
N ASP A 373 -20.12 5.97 9.73
CA ASP A 373 -20.52 4.64 10.18
C ASP A 373 -20.03 3.50 9.27
N LYS A 374 -19.40 3.83 8.14
CA LYS A 374 -18.85 2.86 7.18
C LYS A 374 -17.78 1.96 7.84
N PRO A 375 -17.92 0.63 7.75
CA PRO A 375 -16.96 -0.30 8.36
C PRO A 375 -15.57 -0.29 7.71
N PHE A 376 -14.52 -0.46 8.51
CA PHE A 376 -13.15 -0.73 8.06
C PHE A 376 -12.99 -2.16 7.51
N ASN A 377 -12.13 -2.36 6.52
CA ASN A 377 -11.91 -3.66 5.86
C ASN A 377 -10.53 -4.25 6.21
N LEU A 378 -10.49 -5.13 7.22
CA LEU A 378 -9.27 -5.71 7.81
C LEU A 378 -8.63 -6.92 7.09
N PRO A 379 -9.36 -7.85 6.42
CA PRO A 379 -8.77 -9.05 5.82
C PRO A 379 -7.55 -8.82 4.93
N LYS A 380 -7.44 -7.65 4.31
CA LYS A 380 -6.31 -7.26 3.45
C LYS A 380 -5.03 -6.91 4.23
N LEU A 381 -5.13 -6.56 5.51
CA LEU A 381 -4.01 -6.07 6.32
C LEU A 381 -3.13 -7.18 6.91
N ASN A 382 -3.59 -8.44 6.84
CA ASN A 382 -2.82 -9.59 7.32
C ASN A 382 -1.91 -10.20 6.23
N ALA A 383 -1.87 -9.59 5.03
CA ALA A 383 -1.13 -10.09 3.88
C ALA A 383 0.40 -9.95 4.03
N ALA A 384 0.86 -8.94 4.76
CA ALA A 384 2.28 -8.67 5.00
C ALA A 384 2.49 -8.00 6.36
N ASN A 385 3.69 -8.12 6.91
CA ASN A 385 4.14 -7.27 8.01
C ASN A 385 4.81 -6.02 7.43
N ILE A 386 4.35 -4.84 7.82
CA ILE A 386 4.76 -3.56 7.21
C ILE A 386 5.31 -2.65 8.30
N TYR A 387 6.46 -2.02 8.05
CA TYR A 387 7.06 -0.98 8.87
C TYR A 387 7.30 0.24 8.01
N LEU A 388 6.62 1.35 8.30
CA LEU A 388 6.66 2.58 7.54
C LEU A 388 7.08 3.75 8.42
N THR A 389 8.13 4.45 8.02
CA THR A 389 8.44 5.80 8.49
C THR A 389 8.05 6.77 7.38
N TYR A 390 7.11 7.67 7.66
CA TYR A 390 6.64 8.65 6.67
C TYR A 390 6.68 10.08 7.20
N LYS A 391 7.19 11.02 6.38
CA LYS A 391 7.21 12.45 6.69
C LYS A 391 6.71 13.28 5.52
N ALA A 392 5.73 14.15 5.75
CA ALA A 392 5.27 15.14 4.78
C ALA A 392 5.55 16.57 5.28
N ALA A 393 6.20 17.38 4.44
CA ALA A 393 6.55 18.76 4.77
C ALA A 393 5.36 19.72 4.64
N SER A 394 4.42 19.43 3.74
CA SER A 394 3.20 20.21 3.53
C SER A 394 2.01 19.28 3.25
N ILE A 395 0.87 19.54 3.91
CA ILE A 395 -0.41 18.90 3.67
C ILE A 395 -1.36 19.96 3.10
N VAL A 396 -2.04 19.61 2.03
CA VAL A 396 -3.03 20.45 1.36
C VAL A 396 -4.36 19.71 1.36
N GLY A 397 -5.44 20.44 1.62
CA GLY A 397 -6.78 19.90 1.59
C GLY A 397 -7.80 20.99 1.81
N LYS A 398 -9.01 20.80 1.28
CA LYS A 398 -10.11 21.75 1.50
C LYS A 398 -10.39 21.84 2.99
N SER A 399 -10.34 23.04 3.55
CA SER A 399 -10.66 23.29 4.97
C SER A 399 -9.74 22.56 5.96
N MET A 400 -8.51 22.18 5.57
CA MET A 400 -7.56 21.48 6.44
C MET A 400 -6.52 22.44 7.04
N PRO A 401 -6.42 22.60 8.37
CA PRO A 401 -5.46 23.47 9.04
C PRO A 401 -4.15 22.75 9.41
N LEU A 402 -3.91 21.56 8.86
CA LEU A 402 -2.74 20.75 9.14
C LEU A 402 -1.66 21.06 8.10
N ASP A 403 -0.42 21.27 8.57
CA ASP A 403 0.70 21.67 7.71
C ASP A 403 1.69 20.53 7.49
N ARG A 404 2.19 19.90 8.57
CA ARG A 404 3.23 18.85 8.51
C ARG A 404 2.66 17.53 9.00
N LEU A 405 3.17 16.39 8.52
CA LEU A 405 2.87 15.06 9.05
C LEU A 405 4.17 14.30 9.30
N ALA A 406 4.26 13.62 10.45
CA ALA A 406 5.25 12.58 10.67
C ALA A 406 4.55 11.37 11.30
N VAL A 407 4.77 10.17 10.76
CA VAL A 407 4.17 8.94 11.27
C VAL A 407 5.13 7.77 11.17
N ASN A 408 5.22 7.03 12.27
CA ASN A 408 5.80 5.70 12.30
C ASN A 408 4.66 4.69 12.43
N LEU A 409 4.41 3.95 11.36
CA LEU A 409 3.36 2.96 11.23
C LEU A 409 3.99 1.56 11.26
N SER A 410 3.41 0.65 12.04
CA SER A 410 3.65 -0.79 11.90
C SER A 410 2.35 -1.56 11.74
N ILE A 411 2.35 -2.55 10.85
CA ILE A 411 1.29 -3.52 10.67
C ILE A 411 1.91 -4.89 10.91
N VAL A 412 1.53 -5.56 11.98
CA VAL A 412 2.06 -6.89 12.33
C VAL A 412 0.89 -7.82 12.57
N ASN A 413 0.78 -8.87 11.77
CA ASN A 413 -0.34 -9.82 11.83
C ASN A 413 -1.73 -9.14 11.79
N GLY A 414 -1.85 -8.06 11.00
CA GLY A 414 -3.08 -7.26 10.87
C GLY A 414 -3.34 -6.27 12.01
N ALA A 415 -2.55 -6.25 13.08
CA ALA A 415 -2.59 -5.22 14.10
C ALA A 415 -1.81 -3.99 13.66
N ILE A 416 -2.41 -2.80 13.77
CA ILE A 416 -1.85 -1.53 13.32
C ILE A 416 -1.39 -0.74 14.53
N SER A 417 -0.19 -0.18 14.49
CA SER A 417 0.33 0.74 15.50
C SER A 417 0.91 1.98 14.83
N LEU A 418 0.49 3.16 15.29
CA LEU A 418 1.03 4.46 14.90
C LEU A 418 1.71 5.05 16.13
N HIS A 419 3.04 5.02 16.17
CA HIS A 419 3.81 5.44 17.35
C HIS A 419 5.19 6.01 16.97
N PRO A 420 5.39 7.34 16.96
CA PRO A 420 4.36 8.38 17.08
C PRO A 420 3.65 8.68 15.75
N VAL A 421 2.51 9.37 15.84
CA VAL A 421 1.95 10.17 14.73
C VAL A 421 1.85 11.62 15.18
N SER A 422 2.23 12.57 14.33
CA SER A 422 2.12 13.99 14.63
C SER A 422 1.75 14.83 13.41
N PHE A 423 0.99 15.89 13.68
CA PHE A 423 0.56 16.88 12.72
C PHE A 423 0.93 18.29 13.19
N GLY A 424 1.48 19.12 12.30
CA GLY A 424 1.68 20.55 12.57
C GLY A 424 0.38 21.34 12.35
N VAL A 425 0.10 22.32 13.20
CA VAL A 425 -1.06 23.23 13.06
C VAL A 425 -0.62 24.66 13.34
N GLY A 426 -0.28 25.41 12.30
CA GLY A 426 0.35 26.73 12.44
C GLY A 426 1.66 26.61 13.21
N THR A 427 1.76 27.30 14.36
CA THR A 427 2.94 27.23 15.26
C THR A 427 2.88 26.07 16.27
N GLY A 428 1.76 25.36 16.37
CA GLY A 428 1.55 24.25 17.30
C GLY A 428 1.65 22.87 16.66
N GLN A 429 1.33 21.85 17.44
CA GLN A 429 1.30 20.46 16.99
C GLN A 429 0.24 19.62 17.69
N ILE A 430 -0.23 18.58 17.00
CA ILE A 430 -1.08 17.51 17.53
C ILE A 430 -0.25 16.23 17.42
N ALA A 431 0.10 15.62 18.53
CA ALA A 431 0.87 14.38 18.57
C ALA A 431 0.04 13.26 19.19
N GLY A 432 0.29 12.01 18.82
CA GLY A 432 -0.47 10.91 19.38
C GLY A 432 0.11 9.54 19.12
N THR A 433 -0.52 8.57 19.75
CA THR A 433 -0.25 7.14 19.60
C THR A 433 -1.57 6.42 19.38
N ILE A 434 -1.68 5.63 18.32
CA ILE A 434 -2.90 4.89 18.00
C ILE A 434 -2.53 3.41 17.83
N ALA A 435 -3.24 2.53 18.50
CA ALA A 435 -3.14 1.09 18.33
C ALA A 435 -4.51 0.52 17.94
N LEU A 436 -4.55 -0.25 16.86
CA LEU A 436 -5.76 -0.88 16.33
C LEU A 436 -5.51 -2.39 16.27
N THR A 437 -6.19 -3.15 17.12
CA THR A 437 -6.04 -4.61 17.22
C THR A 437 -7.30 -5.29 16.70
N PRO A 438 -7.20 -6.14 15.66
CA PRO A 438 -8.33 -6.95 15.20
C PRO A 438 -8.88 -7.83 16.33
N GLN A 439 -10.21 -7.90 16.40
CA GLN A 439 -10.96 -8.75 17.32
C GLN A 439 -11.85 -9.73 16.52
N PRO A 440 -12.44 -10.75 17.17
CA PRO A 440 -13.47 -11.59 16.55
C PRO A 440 -14.62 -10.76 15.94
N ASP A 441 -15.40 -11.37 15.04
CA ASP A 441 -16.59 -10.76 14.41
C ASP A 441 -16.34 -9.46 13.65
N LYS A 442 -15.14 -9.29 13.09
CA LYS A 442 -14.71 -8.10 12.33
C LYS A 442 -14.72 -6.82 13.17
N GLN A 443 -14.60 -6.95 14.50
CA GLN A 443 -14.44 -5.81 15.40
C GLN A 443 -12.96 -5.39 15.48
N ILE A 444 -12.72 -4.16 15.91
CA ILE A 444 -11.39 -3.59 16.13
C ILE A 444 -11.37 -2.93 17.50
N HIS A 445 -10.43 -3.35 18.32
CA HIS A 445 -10.10 -2.62 19.56
C HIS A 445 -9.16 -1.48 19.22
N ALA A 446 -9.59 -0.25 19.50
CA ALA A 446 -8.87 0.97 19.21
C ALA A 446 -8.47 1.67 20.50
N VAL A 447 -7.17 1.88 20.68
CA VAL A 447 -6.61 2.66 21.79
C VAL A 447 -5.87 3.86 21.22
N ALA A 448 -6.29 5.06 21.59
CA ALA A 448 -5.66 6.30 21.14
C ALA A 448 -5.30 7.20 22.33
N LYS A 449 -4.16 7.85 22.23
CA LYS A 449 -3.74 8.96 23.11
C LYS A 449 -3.30 10.10 22.21
N VAL A 450 -3.77 11.30 22.50
CA VAL A 450 -3.49 12.49 21.70
C VAL A 450 -3.13 13.62 22.64
N ASP A 451 -2.05 14.32 22.34
CA ASP A 451 -1.58 15.52 23.00
C ASP A 451 -1.74 16.70 22.04
N PHE A 452 -2.36 17.77 22.52
CA PHE A 452 -2.50 19.03 21.82
C PHE A 452 -1.50 20.01 22.45
N ASP A 453 -0.58 20.53 21.64
CA ASP A 453 0.49 21.40 22.10
C ASP A 453 0.48 22.70 21.30
N ASN A 454 0.09 23.78 21.98
CA ASN A 454 0.04 25.14 21.45
C ASN A 454 -0.73 25.26 20.11
N VAL A 455 -1.82 24.50 19.95
CA VAL A 455 -2.63 24.48 18.74
C VAL A 455 -3.31 25.82 18.56
N ASN A 456 -3.04 26.50 17.44
CA ASN A 456 -3.61 27.82 17.19
C ASN A 456 -5.08 27.69 16.76
N ILE A 457 -6.01 28.16 17.61
CA ILE A 457 -7.45 28.10 17.35
C ILE A 457 -7.83 28.91 16.11
N ALA A 458 -7.17 30.05 15.86
CA ALA A 458 -7.46 30.85 14.68
C ALA A 458 -7.18 30.06 13.39
N THR A 459 -6.06 29.34 13.36
CA THR A 459 -5.69 28.46 12.24
C THR A 459 -6.69 27.31 12.10
N LEU A 460 -7.04 26.63 13.21
CA LEU A 460 -8.01 25.53 13.21
C LEU A 460 -9.39 25.97 12.70
N MET A 461 -9.84 27.17 13.10
CA MET A 461 -11.18 27.68 12.81
C MET A 461 -11.27 28.48 11.51
N ALA A 462 -10.15 28.82 10.87
CA ALA A 462 -10.09 29.58 9.61
C ALA A 462 -10.97 28.94 8.52
N ALA A 463 -11.03 27.60 8.50
CA ALA A 463 -11.85 26.83 7.58
C ALA A 463 -13.37 27.08 7.71
N THR A 464 -13.85 27.42 8.91
CA THR A 464 -15.28 27.49 9.21
C THR A 464 -15.90 28.83 8.85
N HIS A 465 -15.11 29.92 8.79
CA HIS A 465 -15.58 31.32 8.65
C HIS A 465 -16.60 31.79 9.71
N VAL A 466 -17.02 30.92 10.64
CA VAL A 466 -18.02 31.18 11.69
C VAL A 466 -17.39 31.85 12.92
N PHE A 467 -16.09 31.68 13.11
CA PHE A 467 -15.40 32.11 14.32
C PHE A 467 -14.26 33.09 14.01
N LYS A 468 -14.23 34.21 14.73
CA LYS A 468 -13.11 35.16 14.75
C LYS A 468 -12.59 35.23 16.18
N GLY A 469 -11.38 34.72 16.40
CA GLY A 469 -10.73 34.65 17.70
C GLY A 469 -9.43 33.87 17.60
N GLY A 470 -8.54 34.08 18.55
CA GLY A 470 -7.20 33.48 18.58
C GLY A 470 -6.82 33.06 19.99
N GLY A 471 -5.87 32.13 20.07
CA GLY A 471 -5.38 31.57 21.33
C GLY A 471 -4.69 30.24 21.08
N LEU A 472 -3.85 29.84 22.04
CA LEU A 472 -3.07 28.61 21.98
C LEU A 472 -3.73 27.55 22.86
N LEU A 473 -4.34 26.57 22.22
CA LEU A 473 -4.99 25.45 22.89
C LEU A 473 -3.96 24.37 23.21
N GLN A 474 -3.98 23.91 24.46
CA GLN A 474 -3.23 22.76 24.92
C GLN A 474 -4.19 21.73 25.51
N GLY A 475 -3.77 20.47 25.59
CA GLY A 475 -4.65 19.44 26.14
C GLY A 475 -4.25 18.03 25.83
N LYS A 476 -5.07 17.09 26.29
CA LYS A 476 -4.90 15.66 26.10
C LYS A 476 -6.24 15.00 25.85
N ALA A 477 -6.24 13.99 24.99
CA ALA A 477 -7.37 13.10 24.78
C ALA A 477 -6.94 11.65 24.88
N SER A 478 -7.83 10.81 25.38
CA SER A 478 -7.69 9.35 25.37
C SER A 478 -8.98 8.69 24.92
N LEU A 479 -8.84 7.60 24.17
CA LEU A 479 -9.93 6.76 23.71
C LEU A 479 -9.53 5.31 23.83
N ASP A 480 -10.42 4.50 24.38
CA ASP A 480 -10.40 3.04 24.37
C ASP A 480 -11.80 2.57 23.92
N ALA A 481 -11.88 1.96 22.74
CA ALA A 481 -13.16 1.58 22.16
C ALA A 481 -13.07 0.28 21.39
N THR A 482 -14.19 -0.44 21.28
CA THR A 482 -14.34 -1.56 20.35
C THR A 482 -15.46 -1.25 19.36
N GLY A 483 -15.16 -1.46 18.09
CA GLY A 483 -16.05 -1.12 16.98
C GLY A 483 -15.37 -1.39 15.65
N ASN A 484 -16.06 -1.14 14.55
CA ASN A 484 -15.51 -1.30 13.20
C ASN A 484 -15.69 -0.05 12.32
N SER A 485 -16.12 1.06 12.90
CA SER A 485 -16.31 2.37 12.25
C SER A 485 -16.06 3.52 13.25
N ILE A 486 -15.89 4.76 12.76
CA ILE A 486 -15.69 5.95 13.61
C ILE A 486 -16.89 6.14 14.54
N ALA A 487 -18.12 6.03 14.03
CA ALA A 487 -19.34 6.14 14.83
C ALA A 487 -19.40 5.08 15.94
N SER A 488 -19.04 3.83 15.65
CA SER A 488 -19.05 2.76 16.67
C SER A 488 -17.96 2.95 17.74
N TRP A 489 -16.78 3.45 17.38
CA TRP A 489 -15.74 3.77 18.37
C TRP A 489 -16.16 4.93 19.27
N ALA A 490 -16.73 5.99 18.70
CA ALA A 490 -17.25 7.11 19.47
C ALA A 490 -18.42 6.68 20.38
N GLY A 491 -19.36 5.88 19.85
CA GLY A 491 -20.56 5.44 20.56
C GLY A 491 -20.36 4.34 21.61
N ASN A 492 -19.22 3.63 21.59
CA ASN A 492 -18.88 2.59 22.56
C ASN A 492 -17.64 2.92 23.40
N GLY A 493 -16.97 4.04 23.12
CA GLY A 493 -15.67 4.37 23.67
C GLY A 493 -15.70 4.81 25.13
N ASN A 494 -14.54 4.68 25.77
CA ASN A 494 -14.21 5.18 27.10
C ASN A 494 -12.96 6.06 27.02
N GLY A 495 -12.78 6.99 27.95
CA GLY A 495 -11.61 7.84 28.02
C GLY A 495 -11.93 9.24 28.51
N GLY A 496 -11.35 10.24 27.87
CA GLY A 496 -11.61 11.63 28.22
C GLY A 496 -10.89 12.63 27.33
N LEU A 497 -11.24 13.89 27.52
CA LEU A 497 -10.69 15.04 26.81
C LEU A 497 -10.49 16.16 27.82
N ALA A 498 -9.26 16.61 28.00
CA ALA A 498 -8.93 17.80 28.76
C ALA A 498 -8.30 18.82 27.82
N LEU A 499 -8.88 20.00 27.74
CA LEU A 499 -8.42 21.12 26.93
C LEU A 499 -8.28 22.34 27.83
N TYR A 500 -7.23 23.12 27.63
CA TYR A 500 -7.01 24.36 28.35
C TYR A 500 -6.29 25.37 27.46
N MET A 501 -6.51 26.64 27.76
CA MET A 501 -5.89 27.75 27.03
C MET A 501 -5.72 28.91 28.01
N THR A 502 -4.53 29.50 28.01
CA THR A 502 -4.18 30.67 28.82
C THR A 502 -3.94 31.84 27.88
N GLY A 503 -4.78 32.87 27.96
CA GLY A 503 -4.73 33.99 27.03
C GLY A 503 -5.37 33.71 25.67
N GLY A 504 -5.77 34.77 24.98
CA GLY A 504 -6.40 34.72 23.66
C GLY A 504 -7.38 35.87 23.47
N ASN A 505 -8.05 35.91 22.33
CA ASN A 505 -9.13 36.85 22.07
C ASN A 505 -10.32 36.16 21.40
N LEU A 506 -11.51 36.67 21.68
CA LEU A 506 -12.76 36.25 21.05
C LEU A 506 -13.45 37.46 20.47
N SER A 507 -14.06 37.31 19.30
CA SER A 507 -15.01 38.30 18.80
C SER A 507 -16.16 38.42 19.80
N ALA A 508 -16.49 39.66 20.19
CA ALA A 508 -17.55 39.93 21.15
C ALA A 508 -18.91 39.36 20.73
N LEU A 509 -19.13 39.15 19.42
CA LEU A 509 -20.39 38.62 18.87
C LEU A 509 -20.78 37.26 19.48
N LEU A 510 -19.84 36.36 19.77
CA LEU A 510 -20.16 35.07 20.41
C LEU A 510 -20.37 35.20 21.92
N VAL A 511 -19.63 36.08 22.60
CA VAL A 511 -19.76 36.28 24.04
C VAL A 511 -21.11 36.95 24.37
N SER A 512 -21.54 37.90 23.54
CA SER A 512 -22.83 38.59 23.66
C SER A 512 -24.05 37.70 23.36
N LEU A 513 -23.88 36.61 22.59
CA LEU A 513 -24.95 35.61 22.40
C LEU A 513 -25.19 34.75 23.65
N SER A 514 -24.22 34.68 24.58
CA SER A 514 -24.32 33.91 25.82
C SER A 514 -25.07 34.63 26.95
N GLY A 515 -25.38 35.91 26.76
CA GLY A 515 -26.15 36.73 27.68
C GLY A 515 -26.64 37.96 26.92
N LEU A 516 -27.95 38.02 26.65
CA LEU A 516 -28.61 39.10 25.91
C LEU A 516 -28.34 40.47 26.58
N GLU A 517 -27.24 41.11 26.20
CA GLU A 517 -26.89 42.47 26.59
C GLU A 517 -27.26 43.41 25.44
N PHE A 518 -28.40 44.08 25.57
CA PHE A 518 -28.89 45.03 24.56
C PHE A 518 -27.91 46.18 24.25
N GLY A 519 -27.06 46.58 25.21
CA GLY A 519 -26.09 47.67 25.03
C GLY A 519 -24.97 47.35 24.04
N ASN A 520 -24.47 46.11 24.02
CA ASN A 520 -23.39 45.69 23.12
C ASN A 520 -23.88 45.40 21.70
N ALA A 521 -25.16 45.00 21.55
CA ALA A 521 -25.81 44.85 20.25
C ALA A 521 -25.95 46.19 19.49
N LEU A 522 -26.15 47.31 20.22
CA LEU A 522 -26.21 48.65 19.64
C LEU A 522 -24.85 49.13 19.13
N ILE A 523 -23.76 48.85 19.85
CA ILE A 523 -22.38 49.19 19.44
C ILE A 523 -21.94 48.35 18.24
N ALA A 524 -22.32 47.07 18.19
CA ALA A 524 -22.07 46.20 17.04
C ALA A 524 -22.86 46.65 15.78
N ALA A 525 -24.09 47.14 15.95
CA ALA A 525 -24.89 47.72 14.87
C ALA A 525 -24.29 49.02 14.29
N LEU A 526 -23.43 49.71 15.05
CA LEU A 526 -22.65 50.88 14.61
C LEU A 526 -21.34 50.51 13.89
N GLY A 527 -21.06 49.22 13.65
CA GLY A 527 -19.91 48.76 12.87
C GLY A 527 -18.55 48.82 13.57
N LEU A 528 -18.51 49.07 14.88
CA LEU A 528 -17.26 49.12 15.65
C LEU A 528 -16.81 47.70 16.06
N PRO A 529 -15.58 47.26 15.69
CA PRO A 529 -15.08 45.94 16.05
C PRO A 529 -14.76 45.89 17.55
N HIS A 530 -15.51 45.08 18.31
CA HIS A 530 -15.21 44.79 19.71
C HIS A 530 -14.67 43.37 19.86
N GLN A 531 -13.45 43.25 20.39
CA GLN A 531 -12.84 41.98 20.79
C GLN A 531 -12.86 41.88 22.32
N THR A 532 -13.03 40.68 22.85
CA THR A 532 -12.96 40.40 24.29
C THR A 532 -11.78 39.47 24.54
N ASP A 533 -10.88 39.87 25.43
CA ASP A 533 -9.74 39.03 25.82
C ASP A 533 -10.23 37.81 26.59
N VAL A 534 -9.75 36.64 26.18
CA VAL A 534 -9.86 35.39 26.94
C VAL A 534 -8.68 35.32 27.87
N ARG A 535 -8.94 35.29 29.17
CA ARG A 535 -7.89 35.06 30.17
C ARG A 535 -7.56 33.58 30.25
N CYS A 536 -8.59 32.75 30.23
CA CYS A 536 -8.46 31.33 30.46
C CYS A 536 -9.67 30.56 29.92
N PHE A 537 -9.42 29.37 29.40
CA PHE A 537 -10.43 28.38 29.07
C PHE A 537 -10.00 27.04 29.63
N VAL A 538 -10.93 26.30 30.24
CA VAL A 538 -10.75 24.93 30.72
C VAL A 538 -11.98 24.11 30.35
N GLY A 539 -11.76 23.01 29.63
CA GLY A 539 -12.76 22.00 29.33
C GLY A 539 -12.24 20.62 29.72
N ASP A 540 -12.89 19.96 30.66
CA ASP A 540 -12.59 18.58 31.07
C ASP A 540 -13.84 17.71 30.92
N PHE A 541 -13.71 16.67 30.11
CA PHE A 541 -14.78 15.78 29.72
C PHE A 541 -14.38 14.33 29.96
N GLY A 542 -15.25 13.58 30.64
CA GLY A 542 -15.12 12.13 30.78
C GLY A 542 -15.96 11.41 29.73
N LEU A 543 -15.39 10.42 29.06
CA LEU A 543 -16.12 9.56 28.14
C LEU A 543 -16.32 8.18 28.78
N ALA A 544 -17.57 7.74 28.89
CA ALA A 544 -17.91 6.41 29.37
C ALA A 544 -19.01 5.81 28.50
N HIS A 545 -18.73 4.68 27.85
CA HIS A 545 -19.64 3.96 26.96
C HIS A 545 -20.38 4.86 25.95
N GLY A 546 -19.63 5.76 25.31
CA GLY A 546 -20.18 6.72 24.34
C GLY A 546 -20.94 7.91 24.92
N LEU A 547 -21.06 8.03 26.24
CA LEU A 547 -21.60 9.22 26.91
C LEU A 547 -20.45 10.13 27.36
N LEU A 548 -20.29 11.26 26.68
CA LEU A 548 -19.32 12.31 27.02
C LEU A 548 -19.95 13.25 28.05
N SER A 549 -19.48 13.20 29.29
CA SER A 549 -19.98 14.01 30.41
C SER A 549 -19.02 15.15 30.73
N THR A 550 -19.54 16.38 30.80
CA THR A 550 -18.75 17.56 31.19
C THR A 550 -18.48 17.55 32.69
N ARG A 551 -17.21 17.52 33.10
CA ARG A 551 -16.81 17.68 34.51
C ARG A 551 -16.56 19.15 34.82
N THR A 552 -15.83 19.82 33.95
CA THR A 552 -15.55 21.26 34.04
C THR A 552 -15.66 21.88 32.65
N LEU A 553 -16.42 22.96 32.52
CA LEU A 553 -16.37 23.83 31.35
C LEU A 553 -16.43 25.28 31.84
N LEU A 554 -15.31 25.97 31.70
CA LEU A 554 -15.10 27.32 32.17
C LEU A 554 -14.43 28.14 31.06
N LEU A 555 -14.98 29.31 30.78
CA LEU A 555 -14.35 30.33 29.95
C LEU A 555 -14.34 31.63 30.75
N ASP A 556 -13.15 32.08 31.11
CA ASP A 556 -12.93 33.34 31.79
C ASP A 556 -12.47 34.42 30.81
N THR A 557 -13.25 35.50 30.71
CA THR A 557 -12.97 36.62 29.82
C THR A 557 -12.79 37.93 30.59
N GLY A 558 -12.39 38.99 29.90
CA GLY A 558 -12.36 40.33 30.47
C GLY A 558 -13.71 40.81 31.01
N THR A 559 -14.82 40.42 30.37
CA THR A 559 -16.16 40.98 30.64
C THR A 559 -17.11 40.04 31.38
N ALA A 560 -16.93 38.72 31.26
CA ALA A 560 -17.81 37.72 31.87
C ALA A 560 -17.09 36.39 32.19
N ILE A 561 -17.65 35.63 33.14
CA ILE A 561 -17.31 34.23 33.41
C ILE A 561 -18.42 33.35 32.85
N VAL A 562 -18.09 32.48 31.90
CA VAL A 562 -19.02 31.52 31.32
C VAL A 562 -18.73 30.14 31.90
N ARG A 563 -19.77 29.50 32.44
CA ARG A 563 -19.72 28.10 32.90
C ARG A 563 -20.71 27.29 32.09
N GLY A 564 -20.35 26.04 31.78
CA GLY A 564 -21.27 25.12 31.14
C GLY A 564 -21.22 23.73 31.76
N GLY A 565 -22.26 22.95 31.48
CA GLY A 565 -22.36 21.57 31.90
C GLY A 565 -23.34 20.83 30.99
N GLY A 566 -23.25 19.51 30.96
CA GLY A 566 -24.11 18.70 30.12
C GLY A 566 -23.50 17.38 29.72
N THR A 567 -24.17 16.73 28.76
CA THR A 567 -23.74 15.46 28.19
C THR A 567 -23.89 15.47 26.67
N VAL A 568 -23.00 14.75 25.98
CA VAL A 568 -23.17 14.37 24.58
C VAL A 568 -23.24 12.86 24.51
N ASN A 569 -24.32 12.32 23.96
CA ASN A 569 -24.42 10.91 23.65
C ASN A 569 -23.91 10.70 22.22
N LEU A 570 -22.71 10.14 22.08
CA LEU A 570 -22.05 9.90 20.79
C LEU A 570 -22.65 8.72 20.02
N LYS A 571 -23.45 7.87 20.68
CA LYS A 571 -24.17 6.76 20.03
C LYS A 571 -25.39 7.27 19.26
N THR A 572 -26.10 8.25 19.82
CA THR A 572 -27.27 8.88 19.19
C THR A 572 -26.95 10.24 18.56
N GLU A 573 -25.71 10.70 18.71
CA GLU A 573 -25.24 12.04 18.33
C GLU A 573 -26.13 13.18 18.86
N THR A 574 -26.65 13.01 20.07
CA THR A 574 -27.51 13.99 20.73
C THR A 574 -26.75 14.74 21.81
N LEU A 575 -27.04 16.03 21.91
CA LEU A 575 -26.46 16.95 22.88
C LEU A 575 -27.54 17.44 23.84
N ASP A 576 -27.18 17.56 25.11
CA ASP A 576 -27.96 18.20 26.16
C ASP A 576 -27.00 19.00 27.05
N TYR A 577 -26.87 20.28 26.73
CA TYR A 577 -25.95 21.21 27.39
C TYR A 577 -26.70 22.43 27.91
N HIS A 578 -26.21 22.97 29.01
CA HIS A 578 -26.61 24.26 29.53
C HIS A 578 -25.38 25.14 29.73
N ILE A 579 -25.49 26.40 29.31
CA ILE A 579 -24.43 27.40 29.45
C ILE A 579 -24.99 28.57 30.25
N GLN A 580 -24.23 29.02 31.25
CA GLN A 580 -24.55 30.17 32.06
C GLN A 580 -23.41 31.20 31.99
N SER A 581 -23.75 32.42 31.58
CA SER A 581 -22.83 33.56 31.58
C SER A 581 -23.11 34.46 32.79
N LYS A 582 -22.04 34.86 33.50
CA LYS A 582 -22.10 35.82 34.61
C LYS A 582 -21.21 37.03 34.30
N PRO A 583 -21.76 38.25 34.18
CA PRO A 583 -20.97 39.45 33.90
C PRO A 583 -20.07 39.83 35.09
N LYS A 584 -18.86 40.31 34.80
CA LYS A 584 -17.91 40.82 35.81
C LYS A 584 -18.12 42.31 36.14
N HIS A 585 -18.82 43.02 35.28
CA HIS A 585 -19.13 44.44 35.44
C HIS A 585 -20.64 44.66 35.53
N PHE A 586 -21.01 45.88 35.95
CA PHE A 586 -22.41 46.29 36.02
C PHE A 586 -23.06 46.22 34.64
N SER A 587 -24.19 45.52 34.53
CA SER A 587 -24.99 45.42 33.30
C SER A 587 -26.46 45.72 33.61
N ILE A 588 -27.13 46.39 32.69
CA ILE A 588 -28.57 46.69 32.71
C ILE A 588 -29.21 45.93 31.53
N GLY A 589 -30.35 45.28 31.75
CA GLY A 589 -31.05 44.51 30.72
C GLY A 589 -30.48 43.11 30.45
N SER A 590 -29.61 42.59 31.31
CA SER A 590 -29.06 41.24 31.16
C SER A 590 -30.04 40.19 31.71
N LEU A 591 -30.33 39.16 30.90
CA LEU A 591 -31.08 37.98 31.35
C LEU A 591 -30.12 36.85 31.74
N PRO A 592 -29.92 36.56 33.05
CA PRO A 592 -29.07 35.46 33.51
C PRO A 592 -29.77 34.09 33.39
N SER A 593 -30.52 33.86 32.32
CA SER A 593 -31.12 32.56 32.06
C SER A 593 -30.08 31.62 31.45
N PRO A 594 -29.93 30.38 31.94
CA PRO A 594 -29.15 29.37 31.25
C PRO A 594 -29.63 29.22 29.81
N ILE A 595 -28.69 29.12 28.88
CA ILE A 595 -28.96 28.79 27.49
C ILE A 595 -28.85 27.28 27.35
N ASN A 596 -29.94 26.65 26.94
CA ASN A 596 -29.96 25.22 26.68
C ASN A 596 -29.63 24.98 25.21
N ILE A 597 -28.72 24.05 24.98
CA ILE A 597 -28.35 23.54 23.67
C ILE A 597 -28.77 22.07 23.66
N THR A 598 -29.80 21.75 22.89
CA THR A 598 -30.40 20.41 22.84
C THR A 598 -30.55 19.94 21.39
N GLY A 599 -30.80 18.65 21.16
CA GLY A 599 -31.05 18.10 19.81
C GLY A 599 -29.88 17.28 19.27
N THR A 600 -29.71 17.21 17.95
CA THR A 600 -28.61 16.43 17.33
C THR A 600 -27.42 17.33 17.03
N MET A 601 -26.19 16.77 17.01
CA MET A 601 -24.97 17.51 16.67
C MET A 601 -25.05 18.19 15.30
N LYS A 602 -25.77 17.58 14.34
CA LYS A 602 -25.99 18.15 13.01
C LYS A 602 -26.96 19.33 13.00
N LYS A 603 -27.93 19.37 13.93
CA LYS A 603 -28.98 20.40 14.03
C LYS A 603 -29.28 20.74 15.50
N PRO A 604 -28.37 21.43 16.20
CA PRO A 604 -28.60 21.84 17.58
C PRO A 604 -29.71 22.90 17.64
N SER A 605 -30.61 22.75 18.61
CA SER A 605 -31.58 23.76 19.01
C SER A 605 -31.01 24.55 20.18
N ILE A 606 -30.78 25.85 19.97
CA ILE A 606 -30.25 26.78 20.97
C ILE A 606 -31.38 27.69 21.41
N GLY A 607 -31.64 27.75 22.72
CA GLY A 607 -32.65 28.65 23.26
C GLY A 607 -32.52 28.88 24.76
N PRO A 608 -33.02 30.00 25.29
CA PRO A 608 -33.00 30.24 26.72
C PRO A 608 -33.93 29.25 27.44
N ALA A 609 -33.57 28.89 28.67
CA ALA A 609 -34.42 28.04 29.50
C ALA A 609 -35.81 28.68 29.68
N LYS A 610 -36.86 27.94 29.29
CA LYS A 610 -38.25 28.45 29.31
C LYS A 610 -38.79 28.65 30.74
N ALA A 611 -38.35 27.84 31.70
CA ALA A 611 -38.89 27.84 33.06
C ALA A 611 -38.59 29.10 33.90
N PRO A 612 -37.33 29.62 33.95
CA PRO A 612 -37.04 30.87 34.68
C PRO A 612 -37.66 32.12 34.03
N LEU A 613 -37.84 32.08 32.70
CA LEU A 613 -38.42 33.19 31.93
C LEU A 613 -39.92 33.36 32.19
N ALA A 614 -40.67 32.27 32.32
CA ALA A 614 -42.10 32.31 32.62
C ALA A 614 -42.38 32.92 34.01
N LEU A 615 -41.56 32.59 35.01
CA LEU A 615 -41.74 33.06 36.38
C LEU A 615 -41.41 34.56 36.53
N ARG A 616 -40.44 35.09 35.77
CA ARG A 616 -39.97 36.49 35.86
C ARG A 616 -40.66 37.43 34.87
N GLY A 617 -41.14 36.92 33.73
CA GLY A 617 -41.98 37.67 32.81
C GLY A 617 -43.30 38.12 33.46
N GLY A 618 -43.89 37.29 34.31
CA GLY A 618 -45.09 37.65 35.08
C GLY A 618 -44.86 38.80 36.09
N ALA A 619 -43.69 38.85 36.72
CA ALA A 619 -43.35 39.89 37.71
C ALA A 619 -43.09 41.27 37.06
N ALA A 620 -42.48 41.30 35.87
CA ALA A 620 -42.24 42.55 35.14
C ALA A 620 -43.55 43.19 34.63
N VAL A 621 -44.53 42.38 34.22
CA VAL A 621 -45.86 42.86 33.81
C VAL A 621 -46.65 43.43 35.00
N ALA A 622 -46.51 42.85 36.19
CA ALA A 622 -47.15 43.38 37.41
C ALA A 622 -46.53 44.72 37.88
N LEU A 623 -45.22 44.90 37.76
CA LEU A 623 -44.51 46.13 38.14
C LEU A 623 -44.63 47.27 37.09
N GLY A 624 -44.80 46.91 35.81
CA GLY A 624 -44.93 47.87 34.71
C GLY A 624 -46.21 48.72 34.74
N ILE A 625 -47.24 48.29 35.48
CA ILE A 625 -48.52 49.02 35.59
C ILE A 625 -48.47 50.15 36.62
N VAL A 626 -47.51 50.14 37.56
CA VAL A 626 -47.47 51.10 38.69
C VAL A 626 -46.25 52.04 38.66
N ALA A 627 -45.10 51.62 38.10
CA ALA A 627 -43.91 52.48 37.96
C ALA A 627 -42.93 51.99 36.88
N ALA A 628 -43.00 52.57 35.68
CA ALA A 628 -42.18 52.20 34.52
C ALA A 628 -40.64 52.09 34.76
N PRO A 629 -39.96 52.97 35.52
CA PRO A 629 -38.51 52.84 35.73
C PRO A 629 -38.11 51.69 36.67
N LEU A 630 -39.04 51.14 37.47
CA LEU A 630 -38.74 50.05 38.44
C LEU A 630 -38.78 48.64 37.81
N ALA A 631 -39.35 48.49 36.60
CA ALA A 631 -39.43 47.20 35.90
C ALA A 631 -38.06 46.65 35.45
N LEU A 632 -37.01 47.49 35.46
CA LEU A 632 -35.64 47.10 35.08
C LEU A 632 -34.79 46.62 36.26
N ILE A 633 -35.22 46.82 37.51
CA ILE A 633 -34.47 46.41 38.72
C ILE A 633 -34.06 44.92 38.70
N PRO A 634 -34.93 43.95 38.33
CA PRO A 634 -34.52 42.54 38.31
C PRO A 634 -33.51 42.19 37.19
N THR A 635 -33.16 43.14 36.32
CA THR A 635 -32.14 42.98 35.26
C THR A 635 -30.78 43.59 35.61
N ILE A 636 -30.66 44.22 36.80
CA ILE A 636 -29.41 44.84 37.26
C ILE A 636 -28.53 43.81 37.95
N GLN A 637 -27.28 43.69 37.51
CA GLN A 637 -26.27 42.81 38.14
C GLN A 637 -25.07 43.61 38.64
N PHE A 638 -24.69 43.42 39.90
CA PHE A 638 -23.44 43.91 40.46
C PHE A 638 -22.39 42.79 40.30
N GLY A 639 -21.44 42.97 39.38
CA GLY A 639 -20.55 41.91 38.91
C GLY A 639 -19.64 41.25 39.97
N THR A 640 -19.11 40.07 39.65
CA THR A 640 -18.31 39.23 40.57
C THR A 640 -16.80 39.48 40.43
N LYS A 641 -16.08 39.62 41.56
CA LYS A 641 -14.60 39.64 41.61
C LYS A 641 -14.08 38.31 42.14
N ASP A 642 -13.45 37.49 41.30
CA ASP A 642 -12.74 36.29 41.76
C ASP A 642 -11.47 36.05 40.92
N PRO A 643 -10.24 36.31 41.43
CA PRO A 643 -9.05 36.41 40.59
C PRO A 643 -8.26 35.11 40.34
N HIS A 644 -8.57 33.96 40.97
CA HIS A 644 -7.61 32.83 41.04
C HIS A 644 -8.13 31.43 40.65
N VAL A 645 -9.26 31.33 39.93
CA VAL A 645 -9.91 30.03 39.64
C VAL A 645 -9.15 29.16 38.64
N CYS A 646 -8.31 29.74 37.75
CA CYS A 646 -7.76 29.00 36.61
C CYS A 646 -6.52 28.14 36.89
N GLU A 647 -5.56 28.57 37.73
CA GLU A 647 -4.36 27.79 38.01
C GLU A 647 -4.67 26.46 38.73
N ALA A 648 -5.66 26.47 39.63
CA ALA A 648 -6.12 25.27 40.34
C ALA A 648 -6.86 24.28 39.42
N LEU A 649 -7.62 24.76 38.44
CA LEU A 649 -8.39 23.89 37.54
C LEU A 649 -7.54 23.25 36.45
N VAL A 650 -6.51 23.94 35.94
CA VAL A 650 -5.57 23.40 34.94
C VAL A 650 -4.79 22.21 35.51
N SER A 651 -4.21 22.35 36.71
CA SER A 651 -3.46 21.25 37.37
C SER A 651 -4.33 20.03 37.71
N SER A 652 -5.60 20.26 38.04
CA SER A 652 -6.60 19.20 38.31
C SER A 652 -6.93 18.40 37.04
N ALA A 653 -7.15 19.09 35.92
CA ALA A 653 -7.50 18.49 34.63
C ALA A 653 -6.36 17.61 34.07
N GLU A 654 -5.10 18.04 34.20
CA GLU A 654 -3.94 17.26 33.75
C GLU A 654 -3.75 15.95 34.52
N THR A 655 -4.09 15.93 35.81
CA THR A 655 -3.91 14.77 36.69
C THR A 655 -4.95 13.67 36.42
N GLN A 656 -6.20 14.05 36.10
CA GLN A 656 -7.30 13.09 35.94
C GLN A 656 -7.31 12.33 34.60
N VAL A 657 -6.77 12.92 33.53
CA VAL A 657 -6.59 12.18 32.26
C VAL A 657 -5.53 11.08 32.41
N ARG A 658 -4.61 11.19 33.37
CA ARG A 658 -3.64 10.14 33.68
C ARG A 658 -4.19 8.98 34.52
N THR A 659 -5.22 9.19 35.35
CA THR A 659 -5.74 8.18 36.29
C THR A 659 -6.79 7.24 35.71
N ASN A 660 -7.45 7.59 34.60
CA ASN A 660 -8.39 6.70 33.89
C ASN A 660 -7.69 5.69 32.95
N GLN A 661 -6.57 5.12 33.38
CA GLN A 661 -5.93 3.98 32.71
C GLN A 661 -6.67 2.68 33.05
N PRO A 662 -7.07 1.84 32.07
CA PRO A 662 -7.35 0.44 32.34
C PRO A 662 -6.06 -0.21 32.86
N GLY A 663 -6.19 -1.03 33.92
CA GLY A 663 -5.10 -1.56 34.72
C GLY A 663 -3.95 -2.17 33.90
N LYS A 664 -2.72 -1.78 34.27
CA LYS A 664 -1.49 -2.47 33.87
C LYS A 664 -1.57 -3.93 34.35
N PRO A 665 -1.25 -4.96 33.54
CA PRO A 665 -1.02 -6.29 34.08
C PRO A 665 0.16 -6.19 35.05
N SER A 666 -0.05 -6.62 36.29
CA SER A 666 0.99 -6.73 37.30
C SER A 666 2.07 -7.70 36.81
N HIS A 667 3.29 -7.19 36.60
CA HIS A 667 4.46 -8.06 36.51
C HIS A 667 4.64 -8.79 37.85
N PRO A 668 4.81 -10.13 37.88
CA PRO A 668 5.19 -10.82 39.09
C PRO A 668 6.62 -10.43 39.47
N THR A 669 6.77 -9.85 40.65
CA THR A 669 8.05 -9.52 41.27
C THR A 669 8.89 -10.78 41.44
N THR A 670 9.99 -10.87 40.70
CA THR A 670 11.05 -11.86 40.94
C THR A 670 11.85 -11.43 42.16
N SER A 671 11.46 -11.91 43.33
CA SER A 671 12.34 -11.98 44.50
C SER A 671 11.68 -12.93 45.49
N GLN A 672 12.32 -14.08 45.71
CA GLN A 672 12.15 -15.08 46.78
C GLN A 672 12.42 -16.45 46.14
N LEU A 673 13.70 -16.86 46.14
CA LEU A 673 14.18 -18.25 46.19
C LEU A 673 15.66 -18.26 45.78
N ASN A 674 16.55 -17.86 46.70
CA ASN A 674 17.84 -18.54 46.79
C ASN A 674 18.44 -18.36 48.20
N ARG A 675 17.94 -19.14 49.15
CA ARG A 675 18.64 -19.44 50.40
C ARG A 675 18.04 -20.68 51.03
N GLN A 676 18.40 -21.86 50.50
CA GLN A 676 18.49 -23.12 51.24
C GLN A 676 18.86 -24.23 50.24
N GLU A 677 20.15 -24.56 50.16
CA GLU A 677 20.63 -25.95 50.12
C GLU A 677 22.16 -25.93 50.14
N LEU A 678 22.70 -26.03 51.35
CA LEU A 678 24.09 -26.38 51.61
C LEU A 678 24.09 -27.03 52.99
N THR A 679 23.76 -28.31 53.07
CA THR A 679 24.25 -29.20 54.12
C THR A 679 23.97 -30.68 53.81
N LYS A 680 25.07 -31.44 53.74
CA LYS A 680 25.23 -32.89 54.08
C LYS A 680 24.71 -33.91 53.04
N THR A 681 25.41 -34.98 52.67
CA THR A 681 26.68 -35.60 53.11
C THR A 681 27.04 -36.79 52.19
N HIS A 682 28.35 -36.98 51.98
CA HIS A 682 29.15 -38.22 51.92
C HIS A 682 29.07 -39.26 50.76
N HIS A 683 30.30 -39.57 50.32
CA HIS A 683 30.89 -40.78 49.69
C HIS A 683 30.27 -42.16 50.06
N PRO A 684 30.64 -43.25 49.34
CA PRO A 684 31.56 -43.38 48.19
C PRO A 684 30.89 -43.78 46.86
#